data_AF-A0A661NGC8-F1
#
_entry.id   AF-A0A661NGC8-F1
#
_cell.length_a   1.000
_cell.length_b   1.000
_cell.length_c   1.000
_cell.angle_alpha   90.00
_cell.angle_beta   90.00
_cell.angle_gamma   90.00
#
_symmetry.space_group_name_H-M   'P 1'
#
loop_
_entity.id
_entity.type
_entity.pdbx_description
1 polymer ?
#
loop_
_entity_poly.entity_id
_entity_poly.type
_entity_poly.pdbx_seq_one_letter_code
_entity_poly.pdbx_strand_id
1 'polypeptide(L)'
;MRQAVMATRNAECWRVLNSPDCDWTQPAIKGQMTMLGDALDIMHEVETCLNAAGSWDPTDCDAVARNEILERGYADGGEDANSLYTLAMMDQTNILCHSPIEAADHPLCAPGRARLPSNITAKECHEAWAEGGDKDRRATCNQAYAIRIGDVRHHLVNIIEEPESFSPWGFGPTYADPLTGEAISASINVWSWPTDYIAQATVDIARFVAGELSVEDVTDGVYVKDWVKAAELASGTGAVPPMTRAEHDQRLGNMMRGMTRDLATGENAYMGDDFDTGPPEPAALMAKVQKLAEQGEIPEKIIAKFESIKKLQNVRAAVDAPALMTGKYLARMKQARDTETEADLTTQGMMEFAGADKFPIEAAAAMASPLRGMSNPTMQRQLRNVREVAMAKRGACMLDPDDFAPSPTSVLGLAKQLQAKFGNFDASQSLAEQLARAERMKDYLIDRMHYGVIVHEMGHTFGLRHNFVSSAMAMNYRPQYWQLRTENGATTAVCQDLTESDDEAKNCVGPRYFDQITKNEQDNMIWTFSQSSIMDYAGDISQDLLGLGAWDYLAARMFYGGTTTVFADPKFNEGTPLSGAITETILDNFGGILGYRYQKAPSVFPENNGIHYSELNTAYGLINNCQTVDPNVFKPSDWDTEQWGEWNPLLDGMLVQVNGEYSRCFQPRVAYSRWEDLRRANLSNYREPPAIDPWNRTRVPYGFGTDRWADLGNLSVYRHDMGADPYELFHFFITEQELRHIFD
;
A
#
# COMPACT_ATOMS: atom_id res chain seq x y z
N MET A 1 -0.93 -14.34 12.67
CA MET A 1 -0.70 -15.80 12.93
C MET A 1 -0.72 -16.19 14.40
N ARG A 2 0.05 -15.54 15.30
CA ARG A 2 0.03 -15.83 16.76
C ARG A 2 -1.40 -15.94 17.33
N GLN A 3 -2.27 -14.99 16.98
CA GLN A 3 -3.68 -15.02 17.39
C GLN A 3 -4.47 -16.22 16.87
N ALA A 4 -4.18 -16.72 15.66
CA ALA A 4 -4.83 -17.92 15.13
C ALA A 4 -4.47 -19.18 15.93
N VAL A 5 -3.20 -19.29 16.35
CA VAL A 5 -2.74 -20.36 17.24
C VAL A 5 -3.47 -20.29 18.58
N MET A 6 -3.52 -19.11 19.21
CA MET A 6 -4.17 -18.95 20.52
C MET A 6 -5.68 -19.17 20.46
N ALA A 7 -6.36 -18.66 19.43
CA ALA A 7 -7.77 -18.92 19.17
C ALA A 7 -8.07 -20.43 19.04
N THR A 8 -7.20 -21.17 18.34
CA THR A 8 -7.34 -22.62 18.16
C THR A 8 -7.16 -23.38 19.46
N ARG A 9 -6.11 -23.04 20.23
CA ARG A 9 -5.88 -23.64 21.55
C ARG A 9 -7.03 -23.36 22.52
N ASN A 10 -7.56 -22.13 22.52
CA ASN A 10 -8.71 -21.74 23.33
C ASN A 10 -9.97 -22.54 22.93
N ALA A 11 -10.29 -22.62 21.64
CA ALA A 11 -11.46 -23.36 21.16
C ALA A 11 -11.37 -24.87 21.49
N GLU A 12 -10.19 -25.49 21.31
CA GLU A 12 -9.97 -26.89 21.67
C GLU A 12 -10.06 -27.14 23.18
N CYS A 13 -9.53 -26.22 24.01
CA CYS A 13 -9.69 -26.29 25.45
C CYS A 13 -11.16 -26.28 25.85
N TRP A 14 -11.92 -25.32 25.32
CA TRP A 14 -13.36 -25.20 25.59
C TRP A 14 -14.12 -26.46 25.16
N ARG A 15 -13.77 -27.05 24.01
CA ARG A 15 -14.38 -28.31 23.57
C ARG A 15 -14.13 -29.47 24.52
N VAL A 16 -12.90 -29.61 25.02
CA VAL A 16 -12.50 -30.77 25.84
C VAL A 16 -12.93 -30.61 27.29
N LEU A 17 -12.76 -29.42 27.85
CA LEU A 17 -12.99 -29.15 29.28
C LEU A 17 -14.32 -28.50 29.57
N ASN A 18 -14.89 -27.74 28.62
CA ASN A 18 -16.10 -26.95 28.80
C ASN A 18 -16.06 -26.08 30.07
N SER A 19 -14.93 -25.41 30.30
CA SER A 19 -14.65 -24.64 31.51
C SER A 19 -14.21 -23.21 31.18
N PRO A 20 -14.67 -22.19 31.94
CA PRO A 20 -14.15 -20.82 31.83
C PRO A 20 -12.64 -20.72 32.14
N ASP A 21 -12.04 -21.71 32.79
CA ASP A 21 -10.59 -21.76 33.00
C ASP A 21 -9.80 -21.78 31.68
N CYS A 22 -10.43 -22.15 30.56
CA CYS A 22 -9.81 -22.11 29.24
C CYS A 22 -9.41 -20.70 28.80
N ASP A 23 -10.14 -19.67 29.24
CA ASP A 23 -9.81 -18.29 28.92
C ASP A 23 -8.58 -17.77 29.69
N TRP A 24 -8.24 -18.43 30.79
CA TRP A 24 -7.05 -18.11 31.60
C TRP A 24 -5.84 -18.96 31.22
N THR A 25 -6.08 -20.24 30.89
CA THR A 25 -5.02 -21.19 30.52
C THR A 25 -4.63 -21.12 29.05
N GLN A 26 -5.55 -20.71 28.18
CA GLN A 26 -5.33 -20.46 26.75
C GLN A 26 -5.90 -19.08 26.39
N PRO A 27 -5.27 -17.98 26.87
CA PRO A 27 -5.83 -16.65 26.75
C PRO A 27 -5.69 -16.15 25.30
N ALA A 28 -6.81 -16.13 24.58
CA ALA A 28 -6.91 -15.58 23.24
C ALA A 28 -7.57 -14.20 23.30
N ILE A 29 -7.10 -13.24 22.49
CA ILE A 29 -7.67 -11.88 22.44
C ILE A 29 -9.18 -11.95 22.19
N LYS A 30 -10.00 -11.30 23.00
CA LYS A 30 -11.47 -11.27 22.82
C LYS A 30 -12.00 -9.95 22.29
N GLY A 31 -11.16 -8.93 22.16
CA GLY A 31 -11.48 -7.72 21.42
C GLY A 31 -11.32 -7.91 19.91
N GLN A 32 -11.83 -6.95 19.13
CA GLN A 32 -11.63 -6.89 17.69
C GLN A 32 -10.58 -5.82 17.35
N MET A 33 -10.84 -4.90 16.42
CA MET A 33 -9.83 -4.03 15.80
C MET A 33 -9.04 -3.18 16.80
N THR A 34 -9.69 -2.56 17.79
CA THR A 34 -8.97 -1.75 18.80
C THR A 34 -7.93 -2.58 19.56
N MET A 35 -8.34 -3.73 20.10
CA MET A 35 -7.48 -4.58 20.92
C MET A 35 -6.46 -5.37 20.08
N LEU A 36 -6.81 -5.71 18.84
CA LEU A 36 -5.88 -6.31 17.88
C LEU A 36 -4.81 -5.31 17.44
N GLY A 37 -5.17 -4.03 17.30
CA GLY A 37 -4.23 -2.93 17.10
C GLY A 37 -3.27 -2.79 18.30
N ASP A 38 -3.81 -2.75 19.53
CA ASP A 38 -2.96 -2.71 20.73
C ASP A 38 -2.00 -3.90 20.81
N ALA A 39 -2.45 -5.10 20.44
CA ALA A 39 -1.55 -6.25 20.37
C ALA A 39 -0.38 -6.04 19.39
N LEU A 40 -0.62 -5.45 18.22
CA LEU A 40 0.45 -5.13 17.27
C LEU A 40 1.43 -4.13 17.87
N ASP A 41 0.94 -3.04 18.44
CA ASP A 41 1.79 -2.00 19.03
C ASP A 41 2.61 -2.53 20.22
N ILE A 42 1.99 -3.30 21.11
CA ILE A 42 2.69 -3.91 22.26
C ILE A 42 3.76 -4.89 21.77
N MET A 43 3.47 -5.67 20.71
CA MET A 43 4.46 -6.54 20.10
C MET A 43 5.63 -5.75 19.52
N HIS A 44 5.38 -4.60 18.88
CA HIS A 44 6.42 -3.69 18.39
C HIS A 44 7.31 -3.21 19.53
N GLU A 45 6.75 -2.74 20.64
CA GLU A 45 7.51 -2.29 21.81
C GLU A 45 8.39 -3.39 22.42
N VAL A 46 7.86 -4.61 22.52
CA VAL A 46 8.63 -5.77 22.98
C VAL A 46 9.76 -6.09 22.01
N GLU A 47 9.51 -6.07 20.71
CA GLU A 47 10.52 -6.37 19.69
C GLU A 47 11.62 -5.30 19.65
N THR A 48 11.28 -4.02 19.81
CA THR A 48 12.22 -2.91 19.96
C THR A 48 13.10 -3.10 21.20
N CYS A 49 12.51 -3.49 22.33
CA CYS A 49 13.24 -3.81 23.55
C CYS A 49 14.21 -5.00 23.35
N LEU A 50 13.76 -6.09 22.70
CA LEU A 50 14.59 -7.28 22.46
C LEU A 50 15.77 -6.97 21.54
N ASN A 51 15.53 -6.19 20.49
CA ASN A 51 16.58 -5.72 19.59
C ASN A 51 17.62 -4.88 20.36
N ALA A 52 17.18 -3.96 21.23
CA ALA A 52 18.06 -3.15 22.06
C ALA A 52 18.85 -3.96 23.11
N ALA A 53 18.24 -5.02 23.66
CA ALA A 53 18.90 -5.92 24.61
C ALA A 53 19.97 -6.81 23.93
N GLY A 54 19.84 -7.05 22.62
CA GLY A 54 20.69 -7.98 21.87
C GLY A 54 20.42 -9.45 22.21
N SER A 55 19.39 -9.71 23.01
CA SER A 55 18.83 -11.03 23.32
C SER A 55 17.39 -11.08 22.79
N TRP A 56 17.10 -12.12 22.02
CA TRP A 56 15.77 -12.37 21.46
C TRP A 56 14.99 -13.36 22.34
N ASP A 57 15.24 -13.32 23.65
CA ASP A 57 14.47 -14.05 24.66
C ASP A 57 13.38 -13.11 25.18
N PRO A 58 12.09 -13.38 24.90
CA PRO A 58 10.99 -12.51 25.32
C PRO A 58 11.03 -12.13 26.80
N THR A 59 11.56 -13.00 27.68
CA THR A 59 11.59 -12.76 29.12
C THR A 59 12.42 -11.55 29.54
N ASP A 60 13.37 -11.11 28.72
CA ASP A 60 14.17 -9.90 28.97
C ASP A 60 13.33 -8.61 28.88
N CYS A 61 12.20 -8.67 28.18
CA CYS A 61 11.30 -7.55 27.94
C CYS A 61 9.90 -7.73 28.58
N ASP A 62 9.78 -8.64 29.57
CA ASP A 62 8.53 -8.89 30.32
C ASP A 62 7.94 -7.60 30.91
N ALA A 63 8.78 -6.75 31.49
CA ALA A 63 8.35 -5.50 32.12
C ALA A 63 7.78 -4.51 31.09
N VAL A 64 8.34 -4.48 29.88
CA VAL A 64 7.85 -3.61 28.78
C VAL A 64 6.44 -4.03 28.41
N ALA A 65 6.22 -5.32 28.14
CA ALA A 65 4.89 -5.84 27.80
C ALA A 65 3.85 -5.50 28.88
N ARG A 66 4.19 -5.68 30.16
CA ARG A 66 3.27 -5.38 31.28
C ARG A 66 2.97 -3.89 31.39
N ASN A 67 3.98 -3.03 31.31
CA ASN A 67 3.78 -1.59 31.45
C ASN A 67 2.92 -1.05 30.31
N GLU A 68 3.20 -1.41 29.06
CA GLU A 68 2.40 -1.02 27.89
C GLU A 68 0.92 -1.39 28.06
N ILE A 69 0.64 -2.61 28.54
CA ILE A 69 -0.73 -3.09 28.77
C ILE A 69 -1.44 -2.26 29.85
N LEU A 70 -0.77 -1.99 30.97
CA LEU A 70 -1.36 -1.26 32.09
C LEU A 70 -1.58 0.22 31.76
N GLU A 71 -0.62 0.86 31.09
CA GLU A 71 -0.70 2.27 30.70
C GLU A 71 -1.82 2.50 29.68
N ARG A 72 -2.08 1.52 28.79
CA ARG A 72 -3.22 1.51 27.85
C ARG A 72 -4.58 1.23 28.52
N GLY A 73 -4.61 1.10 29.84
CA GLY A 73 -5.85 1.03 30.64
C GLY A 73 -6.43 -0.37 30.82
N TYR A 74 -5.69 -1.43 30.46
CA TYR A 74 -6.12 -2.80 30.72
C TYR A 74 -5.90 -3.17 32.20
N ALA A 75 -6.89 -3.82 32.81
CA ALA A 75 -6.82 -4.16 34.24
C ALA A 75 -5.72 -5.19 34.52
N ASP A 76 -4.88 -4.92 35.54
CA ASP A 76 -3.84 -5.86 35.98
C ASP A 76 -4.43 -7.22 36.39
N GLY A 77 -3.82 -8.29 35.89
CA GLY A 77 -4.32 -9.65 36.05
C GLY A 77 -5.69 -9.92 35.41
N GLY A 78 -6.22 -8.99 34.60
CA GLY A 78 -7.46 -9.16 33.86
C GLY A 78 -7.30 -10.10 32.66
N GLU A 79 -8.42 -10.63 32.17
CA GLU A 79 -8.45 -11.55 31.02
C GLU A 79 -7.80 -10.93 29.77
N ASP A 80 -8.16 -9.66 29.48
CA ASP A 80 -7.64 -8.96 28.30
C ASP A 80 -6.15 -8.70 28.39
N ALA A 81 -5.68 -8.19 29.54
CA ALA A 81 -4.27 -8.00 29.83
C ALA A 81 -3.48 -9.31 29.68
N ASN A 82 -4.00 -10.42 30.19
CA ASN A 82 -3.36 -11.73 30.06
C ASN A 82 -3.27 -12.20 28.60
N SER A 83 -4.30 -11.96 27.79
CA SER A 83 -4.30 -12.32 26.37
C SER A 83 -3.30 -11.48 25.55
N LEU A 84 -3.23 -10.16 25.78
CA LEU A 84 -2.27 -9.27 25.14
C LEU A 84 -0.83 -9.66 25.52
N TYR A 85 -0.59 -9.84 26.82
CA TYR A 85 0.70 -10.28 27.34
C TYR A 85 1.11 -11.62 26.73
N THR A 86 0.21 -12.60 26.69
CA THR A 86 0.53 -13.92 26.11
C THR A 86 0.94 -13.81 24.65
N LEU A 87 0.24 -13.02 23.83
CA LEU A 87 0.63 -12.83 22.44
C LEU A 87 1.96 -12.08 22.28
N ALA A 88 2.20 -11.06 23.10
CA ALA A 88 3.44 -10.29 23.06
C ALA A 88 4.67 -11.13 23.39
N MET A 89 4.52 -12.09 24.30
CA MET A 89 5.61 -12.95 24.77
C MET A 89 5.78 -14.24 23.96
N MET A 90 4.95 -14.47 22.93
CA MET A 90 5.12 -15.61 22.03
C MET A 90 6.29 -15.42 21.07
N ASP A 91 6.96 -16.52 20.71
CA ASP A 91 7.97 -16.51 19.65
C ASP A 91 7.43 -15.90 18.34
N GLN A 92 8.31 -15.21 17.61
CA GLN A 92 8.00 -14.64 16.29
C GLN A 92 7.64 -15.75 15.31
N THR A 93 6.49 -15.62 14.66
CA THR A 93 6.04 -16.58 13.65
C THR A 93 6.64 -16.28 12.27
N ASN A 94 6.82 -15.00 11.96
CA ASN A 94 7.45 -14.50 10.74
C ASN A 94 8.55 -13.54 11.14
N ILE A 95 9.69 -13.60 10.46
CA ILE A 95 10.86 -12.75 10.72
C ILE A 95 11.26 -12.14 9.38
N LEU A 96 11.26 -10.81 9.32
CA LEU A 96 11.78 -10.07 8.17
C LEU A 96 13.27 -9.81 8.39
N CYS A 97 14.04 -9.98 7.32
CA CYS A 97 15.48 -9.90 7.34
C CYS A 97 15.94 -9.06 6.14
N HIS A 98 16.96 -8.22 6.33
CA HIS A 98 17.53 -7.47 5.23
C HIS A 98 18.32 -8.39 4.28
N SER A 99 18.52 -7.95 3.04
CA SER A 99 19.37 -8.66 2.09
C SER A 99 20.29 -7.64 1.40
N PRO A 100 21.61 -7.59 1.71
CA PRO A 100 22.33 -8.46 2.64
C PRO A 100 21.87 -8.35 4.09
N ILE A 101 22.05 -9.43 4.83
CA ILE A 101 21.64 -9.53 6.24
C ILE A 101 22.50 -8.58 7.08
N GLU A 102 21.83 -7.72 7.84
CA GLU A 102 22.48 -6.74 8.70
C GLU A 102 23.00 -7.34 10.01
N ALA A 103 23.88 -6.60 10.68
CA ALA A 103 24.37 -6.99 12.00
C ALA A 103 23.25 -7.07 13.04
N ALA A 104 22.29 -6.14 12.97
CA ALA A 104 21.18 -6.00 13.91
C ALA A 104 19.99 -6.92 13.59
N ASP A 105 19.96 -7.56 12.41
CA ASP A 105 18.88 -8.48 12.04
C ASP A 105 18.74 -9.63 13.05
N HIS A 106 17.52 -10.17 13.17
CA HIS A 106 17.23 -11.29 14.05
C HIS A 106 18.23 -12.46 13.86
N PRO A 107 18.70 -13.15 14.93
CA PRO A 107 19.67 -14.26 14.86
C PRO A 107 19.31 -15.35 13.83
N LEU A 108 18.01 -15.64 13.69
CA LEU A 108 17.47 -16.61 12.74
C LEU A 108 17.55 -16.21 11.26
N CYS A 109 17.83 -14.94 10.94
CA CYS A 109 17.99 -14.49 9.55
C CYS A 109 19.18 -15.16 8.83
N ALA A 110 20.25 -15.46 9.57
CA ALA A 110 21.48 -16.03 9.01
C ALA A 110 22.23 -16.93 10.00
N PRO A 111 21.66 -18.07 10.43
CA PRO A 111 22.29 -18.91 11.45
C PRO A 111 23.65 -19.43 10.98
N GLY A 112 24.72 -19.01 11.67
CA GLY A 112 26.10 -19.40 11.36
C GLY A 112 26.65 -18.86 10.04
N ARG A 113 26.02 -17.84 9.44
CA ARG A 113 26.46 -17.21 8.18
C ARG A 113 26.98 -15.79 8.44
N ALA A 114 27.79 -15.30 7.49
CA ALA A 114 28.34 -13.95 7.57
C ALA A 114 27.24 -12.89 7.44
N ARG A 115 27.38 -11.82 8.24
CA ARG A 115 26.49 -10.65 8.27
C ARG A 115 27.28 -9.41 7.88
N LEU A 116 26.58 -8.32 7.58
CA LEU A 116 27.23 -7.02 7.41
C LEU A 116 27.89 -6.57 8.72
N PRO A 117 28.99 -5.78 8.66
CA PRO A 117 29.51 -5.06 9.81
C PRO A 117 28.45 -4.11 10.38
N SER A 118 28.49 -3.85 11.69
CA SER A 118 27.49 -3.01 12.39
C SER A 118 27.45 -1.54 11.94
N ASN A 119 28.42 -1.10 11.14
CA ASN A 119 28.50 0.26 10.60
C ASN A 119 28.13 0.34 9.11
N ILE A 120 27.58 -0.73 8.53
CA ILE A 120 27.16 -0.78 7.12
C ILE A 120 25.74 -1.33 7.06
N THR A 121 24.85 -0.60 6.39
CA THR A 121 23.46 -1.02 6.17
C THR A 121 23.28 -1.70 4.81
N ALA A 122 22.18 -2.43 4.65
CA ALA A 122 21.77 -3.04 3.39
C ALA A 122 21.49 -1.96 2.32
N LYS A 123 20.93 -0.82 2.73
CA LYS A 123 20.72 0.35 1.85
C LYS A 123 22.03 0.86 1.26
N GLU A 124 23.04 1.07 2.10
CA GLU A 124 24.38 1.50 1.62
C GLU A 124 25.02 0.46 0.69
N CYS A 125 24.70 -0.82 0.87
CA CYS A 125 25.12 -1.86 -0.05
C CYS A 125 24.43 -1.80 -1.41
N HIS A 126 23.14 -1.50 -1.45
CA HIS A 126 22.41 -1.26 -2.71
C HIS A 126 23.00 -0.06 -3.47
N GLU A 127 23.27 1.03 -2.78
CA GLU A 127 23.95 2.21 -3.33
C GLU A 127 25.36 1.87 -3.86
N ALA A 128 26.12 1.04 -3.14
CA ALA A 128 27.45 0.60 -3.57
C ALA A 128 27.44 -0.36 -4.77
N TRP A 129 26.34 -1.08 -4.98
CA TRP A 129 26.15 -1.95 -6.15
C TRP A 129 25.70 -1.19 -7.41
N ALA A 130 25.15 0.01 -7.25
CA ALA A 130 24.80 0.89 -8.35
C ALA A 130 26.01 1.28 -9.21
N GLU A 131 25.76 1.72 -10.44
CA GLU A 131 26.81 2.13 -11.36
C GLU A 131 27.58 3.34 -10.80
N GLY A 132 28.91 3.20 -10.65
CA GLY A 132 29.75 4.24 -10.05
C GLY A 132 29.86 4.19 -8.53
N GLY A 133 29.20 3.24 -7.87
CA GLY A 133 29.25 3.04 -6.42
C GLY A 133 30.65 2.69 -5.86
N ASP A 134 30.80 2.85 -4.55
CA ASP A 134 32.05 2.61 -3.83
C ASP A 134 32.49 1.14 -3.94
N LYS A 135 33.63 0.91 -4.59
CA LYS A 135 34.17 -0.44 -4.83
C LYS A 135 34.61 -1.14 -3.55
N ASP A 136 35.13 -0.40 -2.57
CA ASP A 136 35.60 -0.95 -1.30
C ASP A 136 34.40 -1.33 -0.44
N ARG A 137 33.38 -0.45 -0.38
CA ARG A 137 32.09 -0.76 0.24
C ARG A 137 31.47 -2.03 -0.37
N ARG A 138 31.43 -2.10 -1.71
CA ARG A 138 30.90 -3.26 -2.43
C ARG A 138 31.62 -4.56 -2.09
N ALA A 139 32.93 -4.52 -1.91
CA ALA A 139 33.70 -5.71 -1.53
C ALA A 139 33.30 -6.24 -0.15
N THR A 140 32.99 -5.34 0.79
CA THR A 140 32.46 -5.69 2.12
C THR A 140 31.03 -6.24 2.02
N CYS A 141 30.15 -5.59 1.26
CA CYS A 141 28.77 -6.04 1.03
C CYS A 141 28.70 -7.44 0.43
N ASN A 142 29.60 -7.78 -0.48
CA ASN A 142 29.65 -9.09 -1.12
C ASN A 142 30.11 -10.24 -0.19
N GLN A 143 30.60 -9.93 1.02
CA GLN A 143 30.98 -10.94 2.02
C GLN A 143 29.82 -11.33 2.92
N ALA A 144 28.82 -10.47 3.06
CA ALA A 144 27.62 -10.76 3.84
C ALA A 144 26.70 -11.74 3.09
N TYR A 145 25.95 -12.52 3.86
CA TYR A 145 24.92 -13.38 3.30
C TYR A 145 23.80 -12.53 2.71
N ALA A 146 23.51 -12.75 1.43
CA ALA A 146 22.46 -12.06 0.69
C ALA A 146 21.66 -13.08 -0.12
N ILE A 147 20.36 -12.83 -0.24
CA ILE A 147 19.43 -13.63 -1.01
C ILE A 147 19.07 -12.87 -2.28
N ARG A 148 18.97 -13.58 -3.40
CA ARG A 148 18.65 -13.01 -4.71
C ARG A 148 17.16 -13.21 -5.00
N ILE A 149 16.58 -12.24 -5.71
CA ILE A 149 15.24 -12.38 -6.29
C ILE A 149 15.13 -13.70 -7.07
N GLY A 150 14.08 -14.47 -6.80
CA GLY A 150 13.83 -15.77 -7.41
C GLY A 150 14.45 -16.98 -6.69
N ASP A 151 15.13 -16.80 -5.56
CA ASP A 151 15.62 -17.92 -4.74
C ASP A 151 14.47 -18.59 -3.96
N VAL A 152 13.88 -19.64 -4.56
CA VAL A 152 12.73 -20.40 -4.02
C VAL A 152 13.00 -21.14 -2.71
N ARG A 153 14.23 -21.09 -2.17
CA ARG A 153 14.54 -21.67 -0.84
C ARG A 153 14.16 -20.73 0.30
N HIS A 154 13.84 -19.48 -0.01
CA HIS A 154 13.49 -18.44 0.92
C HIS A 154 12.17 -17.80 0.52
N HIS A 155 11.44 -17.26 1.50
CA HIS A 155 10.37 -16.32 1.23
C HIS A 155 10.98 -14.93 1.04
N LEU A 156 10.49 -14.17 0.07
CA LEU A 156 11.07 -12.88 -0.30
C LEU A 156 10.03 -11.77 -0.25
N VAL A 157 10.46 -10.59 0.21
CA VAL A 157 9.81 -9.32 -0.01
C VAL A 157 10.76 -8.49 -0.85
N ASN A 158 10.38 -8.21 -2.09
CA ASN A 158 11.19 -7.50 -3.07
C ASN A 158 10.54 -6.16 -3.36
N ILE A 159 11.31 -5.08 -3.26
CA ILE A 159 10.93 -3.78 -3.81
C ILE A 159 11.57 -3.67 -5.19
N ILE A 160 10.75 -3.49 -6.22
CA ILE A 160 11.17 -3.31 -7.61
C ILE A 160 11.14 -1.80 -7.89
N GLU A 161 12.33 -1.23 -8.02
CA GLU A 161 12.51 0.22 -8.22
C GLU A 161 12.40 0.61 -9.70
N GLU A 162 12.63 -0.33 -10.62
CA GLU A 162 12.51 -0.04 -12.04
C GLU A 162 11.05 0.23 -12.43
N PRO A 163 10.73 1.40 -13.01
CA PRO A 163 9.37 1.70 -13.42
C PRO A 163 8.95 0.82 -14.58
N GLU A 164 7.79 0.18 -14.46
CA GLU A 164 7.17 -0.63 -15.51
C GLU A 164 5.86 0.02 -15.98
N SER A 165 5.63 0.06 -17.29
CA SER A 165 4.34 0.52 -17.83
C SER A 165 3.27 -0.55 -17.61
N PHE A 166 2.12 -0.19 -17.03
CA PHE A 166 1.10 -1.14 -16.53
C PHE A 166 1.63 -2.03 -15.40
N SER A 167 2.45 -1.45 -14.53
CA SER A 167 2.92 -2.13 -13.34
C SER A 167 1.75 -2.38 -12.38
N PRO A 168 1.58 -3.61 -11.85
CA PRO A 168 0.78 -3.76 -10.64
C PRO A 168 1.44 -3.02 -9.47
N TRP A 169 0.68 -2.68 -8.43
CA TRP A 169 1.25 -2.12 -7.21
C TRP A 169 2.04 -3.18 -6.44
N GLY A 170 1.43 -4.35 -6.27
CA GLY A 170 2.03 -5.52 -5.66
C GLY A 170 1.62 -6.81 -6.38
N PHE A 171 2.43 -7.84 -6.19
CA PHE A 171 2.15 -9.21 -6.62
C PHE A 171 2.87 -10.21 -5.71
N GLY A 172 2.09 -11.00 -4.96
CA GLY A 172 2.55 -11.99 -3.98
C GLY A 172 2.32 -13.45 -4.38
N PRO A 173 2.92 -13.98 -5.47
CA PRO A 173 2.79 -15.37 -5.85
C PRO A 173 3.37 -16.33 -4.80
N THR A 174 2.74 -17.49 -4.71
CA THR A 174 3.28 -18.65 -4.00
C THR A 174 3.82 -19.67 -5.00
N TYR A 175 4.99 -20.22 -4.72
CA TYR A 175 5.58 -21.31 -5.46
C TYR A 175 5.15 -22.62 -4.80
N ALA A 176 4.19 -23.30 -5.43
CA ALA A 176 3.70 -24.59 -4.96
C ALA A 176 4.46 -25.76 -5.59
N ASP A 177 4.64 -26.84 -4.82
CA ASP A 177 5.05 -28.13 -5.35
C ASP A 177 3.98 -28.62 -6.34
N PRO A 178 4.30 -28.84 -7.62
CA PRO A 178 3.32 -29.27 -8.61
C PRO A 178 2.75 -30.67 -8.34
N LEU A 179 3.38 -31.49 -7.50
CA LEU A 179 2.92 -32.83 -7.13
C LEU A 179 1.97 -32.83 -5.93
N THR A 180 2.25 -32.01 -4.92
CA THR A 180 1.48 -32.00 -3.66
C THR A 180 0.55 -30.81 -3.52
N GLY A 181 0.80 -29.72 -4.24
CA GLY A 181 0.12 -28.43 -4.07
C GLY A 181 0.59 -27.64 -2.85
N GLU A 182 1.58 -28.14 -2.10
CA GLU A 182 2.14 -27.46 -0.92
C GLU A 182 2.91 -26.21 -1.34
N ALA A 183 2.59 -25.06 -0.73
CA ALA A 183 3.35 -23.82 -0.93
C ALA A 183 4.74 -23.95 -0.27
N ILE A 184 5.81 -23.89 -1.07
CA ILE A 184 7.20 -24.07 -0.64
C ILE A 184 7.87 -22.73 -0.38
N SER A 185 7.51 -21.71 -1.18
CA SER A 185 8.05 -20.36 -1.07
C SER A 185 7.00 -19.35 -1.48
N ALA A 186 7.17 -18.12 -0.99
CA ALA A 186 6.33 -16.97 -1.27
C ALA A 186 7.25 -15.85 -1.74
N SER A 187 6.85 -15.11 -2.76
CA SER A 187 7.60 -13.96 -3.24
C SER A 187 6.66 -12.79 -3.35
N ILE A 188 6.74 -11.88 -2.40
CA ILE A 188 6.05 -10.60 -2.43
C ILE A 188 6.90 -9.66 -3.27
N ASN A 189 6.33 -9.14 -4.34
CA ASN A 189 6.98 -8.17 -5.22
C ASN A 189 6.14 -6.91 -5.18
N VAL A 190 6.74 -5.81 -4.77
CA VAL A 190 6.09 -4.51 -4.70
C VAL A 190 6.86 -3.58 -5.62
N TRP A 191 6.17 -2.96 -6.57
CA TRP A 191 6.79 -1.95 -7.41
C TRP A 191 6.69 -0.62 -6.68
N SER A 192 7.81 0.08 -6.54
CA SER A 192 7.83 1.35 -5.77
C SER A 192 7.23 2.51 -6.56
N TRP A 193 7.30 2.47 -7.89
CA TRP A 193 6.83 3.57 -8.73
C TRP A 193 5.34 3.94 -8.50
N PRO A 194 4.38 3.00 -8.41
CA PRO A 194 3.01 3.32 -8.05
C PRO A 194 2.90 4.02 -6.69
N THR A 195 3.64 3.56 -5.67
CA THR A 195 3.65 4.20 -4.34
C THR A 195 4.17 5.63 -4.43
N ASP A 196 5.32 5.83 -5.06
CA ASP A 196 5.95 7.15 -5.23
C ASP A 196 5.00 8.11 -5.95
N TYR A 197 4.33 7.62 -6.99
CA TYR A 197 3.39 8.36 -7.79
C TYR A 197 2.17 8.81 -6.98
N ILE A 198 1.53 7.88 -6.27
CA ILE A 198 0.32 8.16 -5.49
C ILE A 198 0.64 9.08 -4.29
N ALA A 199 1.78 8.85 -3.62
CA ALA A 199 2.23 9.71 -2.53
C ALA A 199 2.51 11.15 -3.02
N GLN A 200 3.21 11.30 -4.16
CA GLN A 200 3.46 12.60 -4.76
C GLN A 200 2.15 13.31 -5.14
N ALA A 201 1.25 12.61 -5.84
CA ALA A 201 -0.05 13.16 -6.22
C ALA A 201 -0.86 13.60 -5.00
N THR A 202 -0.86 12.80 -3.93
CA THR A 202 -1.55 13.13 -2.67
C THR A 202 -1.00 14.42 -2.04
N VAL A 203 0.32 14.58 -2.01
CA VAL A 203 0.97 15.80 -1.49
C VAL A 203 0.65 17.00 -2.37
N ASP A 204 0.69 16.87 -3.70
CA ASP A 204 0.39 17.98 -4.60
C ASP A 204 -1.08 18.40 -4.55
N ILE A 205 -2.02 17.46 -4.44
CA ILE A 205 -3.44 17.77 -4.16
C ILE A 205 -3.56 18.52 -2.83
N ALA A 206 -2.87 18.06 -1.78
CA ALA A 206 -2.87 18.73 -0.47
C ALA A 206 -2.32 20.17 -0.54
N ARG A 207 -1.24 20.39 -1.31
CA ARG A 207 -0.65 21.72 -1.54
C ARG A 207 -1.58 22.63 -2.32
N PHE A 208 -2.25 22.10 -3.35
CA PHE A 208 -3.24 22.83 -4.15
C PHE A 208 -4.45 23.24 -3.31
N VAL A 209 -5.04 22.30 -2.59
CA VAL A 209 -6.17 22.55 -1.68
C VAL A 209 -5.81 23.59 -0.62
N ALA A 210 -4.60 23.54 -0.08
CA ALA A 210 -4.13 24.50 0.91
C ALA A 210 -3.75 25.88 0.32
N GLY A 211 -3.78 26.02 -1.00
CA GLY A 211 -3.46 27.27 -1.71
C GLY A 211 -1.96 27.56 -1.83
N GLU A 212 -1.09 26.56 -1.61
CA GLU A 212 0.34 26.67 -1.90
C GLU A 212 0.63 26.56 -3.40
N LEU A 213 -0.15 25.75 -4.13
CA LEU A 213 -0.12 25.68 -5.59
C LEU A 213 -1.30 26.48 -6.18
N SER A 214 -1.02 27.29 -7.21
CA SER A 214 -2.07 27.96 -7.98
C SER A 214 -2.66 27.06 -9.07
N VAL A 215 -3.82 27.43 -9.62
CA VAL A 215 -4.43 26.73 -10.76
C VAL A 215 -3.50 26.77 -11.98
N GLU A 216 -2.81 27.89 -12.18
CA GLU A 216 -1.82 28.04 -13.25
C GLU A 216 -0.61 27.11 -13.03
N ASP A 217 -0.13 26.98 -11.78
CA ASP A 217 0.97 26.07 -11.49
C ASP A 217 0.61 24.62 -11.84
N VAL A 218 -0.62 24.21 -11.54
CA VAL A 218 -1.15 22.87 -11.84
C VAL A 218 -1.33 22.68 -13.34
N THR A 219 -2.02 23.61 -14.03
CA THR A 219 -2.34 23.47 -15.46
C THR A 219 -1.12 23.61 -16.38
N ASP A 220 -0.11 24.41 -16.01
CA ASP A 220 1.14 24.55 -16.78
C ASP A 220 2.23 23.54 -16.35
N GLY A 221 1.94 22.70 -15.36
CA GLY A 221 2.87 21.71 -14.80
C GLY A 221 4.14 22.35 -14.22
N VAL A 222 4.04 23.56 -13.66
CA VAL A 222 5.17 24.30 -13.07
C VAL A 222 5.71 23.57 -11.85
N TYR A 223 4.82 23.11 -10.97
CA TYR A 223 5.19 22.40 -9.74
C TYR A 223 6.01 21.13 -10.03
N VAL A 224 5.64 20.36 -11.05
CA VAL A 224 6.39 19.17 -11.49
C VAL A 224 7.78 19.57 -12.01
N LYS A 225 7.86 20.59 -12.87
CA LYS A 225 9.13 21.07 -13.42
C LYS A 225 10.07 21.56 -12.33
N ASP A 226 9.53 22.21 -11.30
CA ASP A 226 10.30 22.76 -10.21
C ASP A 226 10.75 21.68 -9.22
N TRP A 227 9.91 20.68 -8.94
CA TRP A 227 10.33 19.49 -8.20
C TRP A 227 11.43 18.73 -8.94
N VAL A 228 11.31 18.48 -10.26
CA VAL A 228 12.37 17.81 -11.05
C VAL A 228 13.68 18.59 -10.99
N LYS A 229 13.66 19.92 -11.17
CA LYS A 229 14.86 20.75 -11.04
C LYS A 229 15.47 20.67 -9.64
N ALA A 230 14.65 20.68 -8.60
CA ALA A 230 15.13 20.59 -7.22
C ALA A 230 15.71 19.20 -6.91
N ALA A 231 15.08 18.13 -7.38
CA ALA A 231 15.59 16.76 -7.28
C ALA A 231 16.92 16.59 -8.04
N GLU A 232 17.06 17.19 -9.24
CA GLU A 232 18.33 17.24 -9.99
C GLU A 232 19.43 17.98 -9.22
N LEU A 233 19.07 19.01 -8.46
CA LEU A 233 20.00 19.81 -7.63
C LEU A 233 20.34 19.12 -6.30
N ALA A 234 19.40 18.40 -5.69
CA ALA A 234 19.53 17.77 -4.38
C ALA A 234 20.20 16.38 -4.43
N SER A 235 19.90 15.58 -5.46
CA SER A 235 20.41 14.20 -5.57
C SER A 235 21.90 14.10 -5.93
N GLY A 236 22.54 15.19 -6.40
CA GLY A 236 23.91 15.13 -6.95
C GLY A 236 24.04 14.24 -8.20
N THR A 237 22.97 13.52 -8.58
CA THR A 237 22.80 12.64 -9.73
C THR A 237 21.70 13.20 -10.64
N GLY A 238 21.82 14.47 -11.02
CA GLY A 238 21.05 14.98 -12.15
C GLY A 238 21.42 14.23 -13.43
N ALA A 239 20.45 14.02 -14.33
CA ALA A 239 20.69 13.55 -15.69
C ALA A 239 21.63 14.48 -16.50
N VAL A 240 21.97 15.65 -15.94
CA VAL A 240 23.08 16.50 -16.38
C VAL A 240 23.84 17.04 -15.16
N PRO A 241 25.14 16.75 -15.00
CA PRO A 241 25.93 17.29 -13.90
C PRO A 241 26.07 18.81 -14.00
N PRO A 242 26.16 19.54 -12.86
CA PRO A 242 26.52 20.96 -12.87
C PRO A 242 27.90 21.13 -13.49
N MET A 243 28.00 22.15 -14.34
CA MET A 243 29.12 22.36 -15.25
C MET A 243 29.91 23.60 -14.83
N THR A 244 31.22 23.48 -14.80
CA THR A 244 32.11 24.64 -14.59
C THR A 244 32.06 25.59 -15.80
N ARG A 245 32.36 26.88 -15.61
CA ARG A 245 32.38 27.87 -16.70
C ARG A 245 33.31 27.47 -17.86
N ALA A 246 34.41 26.79 -17.52
CA ALA A 246 35.34 26.23 -18.50
C ALA A 246 34.74 25.07 -19.30
N GLU A 247 33.93 24.20 -18.68
CA GLU A 247 33.21 23.12 -19.35
C GLU A 247 32.05 23.64 -20.21
N HIS A 248 31.41 24.75 -19.81
CA HIS A 248 30.42 25.46 -20.62
C HIS A 248 31.04 25.98 -21.92
N ASP A 249 32.16 26.67 -21.81
CA ASP A 249 32.83 27.26 -22.97
C ASP A 249 33.44 26.17 -23.88
N GLN A 250 33.86 25.05 -23.31
CA GLN A 250 34.32 23.88 -24.06
C GLN A 250 33.18 23.17 -24.80
N ARG A 251 31.97 23.06 -24.22
CA ARG A 251 30.81 22.46 -24.89
C ARG A 251 30.19 23.40 -25.93
N LEU A 252 30.19 24.71 -25.69
CA LEU A 252 29.81 25.72 -26.69
C LEU A 252 30.77 25.71 -27.89
N GLY A 253 32.08 25.57 -27.64
CA GLY A 253 33.09 25.38 -28.68
C GLY A 253 32.94 24.07 -29.46
N ASN A 254 32.35 23.04 -28.87
CA ASN A 254 32.06 21.76 -29.53
C ASN A 254 30.73 21.77 -30.31
N MET A 255 29.72 22.51 -29.84
CA MET A 255 28.43 22.70 -30.53
C MET A 255 28.53 23.65 -31.73
N MET A 256 29.44 24.62 -31.69
CA MET A 256 29.59 25.67 -32.71
C MET A 256 30.60 25.30 -33.83
N ARG A 257 30.78 24.02 -34.16
CA ARG A 257 31.50 23.59 -35.38
C ARG A 257 30.65 23.78 -36.65
N GLY A 258 30.01 24.93 -36.78
CA GLY A 258 29.16 25.21 -37.94
C GLY A 258 28.82 26.66 -38.21
N MET A 259 28.97 27.59 -37.27
CA MET A 259 28.77 29.03 -37.51
C MET A 259 29.40 29.80 -36.35
N THR A 260 30.51 30.50 -36.60
CA THR A 260 31.06 31.48 -35.64
C THR A 260 31.07 32.85 -36.28
N ARG A 261 30.35 33.77 -35.65
CA ARG A 261 30.53 35.22 -35.78
C ARG A 261 31.37 35.67 -34.60
N ASP A 262 32.48 36.35 -34.87
CA ASP A 262 33.33 36.93 -33.82
C ASP A 262 32.57 38.11 -33.18
N LEU A 263 32.30 38.02 -31.87
CA LEU A 263 31.53 39.02 -31.12
C LEU A 263 32.37 40.21 -30.64
N ALA A 264 33.70 40.20 -30.83
CA ALA A 264 34.55 41.36 -30.56
C ALA A 264 34.72 42.27 -31.79
N THR A 265 34.61 41.72 -33.00
CA THR A 265 34.91 42.45 -34.26
C THR A 265 33.75 42.47 -35.27
N GLY A 266 32.78 41.56 -35.16
CA GLY A 266 31.54 41.58 -35.95
C GLY A 266 31.59 40.97 -37.35
N GLU A 267 32.73 40.41 -37.80
CA GLU A 267 32.84 39.78 -39.14
C GLU A 267 32.55 38.26 -39.13
N ASN A 268 32.04 37.77 -40.26
CA ASN A 268 31.76 36.34 -40.51
C ASN A 268 32.90 35.73 -41.34
N ALA A 269 33.52 34.65 -40.87
CA ALA A 269 34.46 33.86 -41.67
C ALA A 269 33.76 32.61 -42.25
N TYR A 270 33.57 32.58 -43.57
CA TYR A 270 33.19 31.37 -44.32
C TYR A 270 34.46 30.61 -44.70
N MET A 271 34.62 29.35 -44.26
CA MET A 271 35.53 28.40 -44.90
C MET A 271 34.73 27.58 -45.92
N GLY A 272 34.97 27.86 -47.20
CA GLY A 272 34.36 27.18 -48.32
C GLY A 272 35.00 25.82 -48.59
N ASP A 273 34.14 24.90 -49.05
CA ASP A 273 34.34 23.86 -50.06
C ASP A 273 35.75 23.24 -50.17
N ASP A 274 35.91 22.07 -49.53
CA ASP A 274 36.57 20.96 -50.23
C ASP A 274 35.87 19.63 -49.89
N PHE A 275 35.34 19.01 -50.92
CA PHE A 275 34.41 17.88 -50.89
C PHE A 275 35.20 16.58 -51.14
N ASP A 276 36.29 16.28 -50.41
CA ASP A 276 37.01 15.00 -50.63
C ASP A 276 37.91 14.42 -49.51
N THR A 277 37.82 14.88 -48.25
CA THR A 277 38.51 14.17 -47.15
C THR A 277 37.60 14.04 -45.93
N GLY A 278 37.19 12.81 -45.61
CA GLY A 278 36.37 12.49 -44.44
C GLY A 278 37.01 12.89 -43.10
N PRO A 279 36.27 12.79 -41.97
CA PRO A 279 36.75 13.16 -40.65
C PRO A 279 38.05 12.38 -40.30
N PRO A 280 38.98 12.98 -39.54
CA PRO A 280 40.25 12.32 -39.24
C PRO A 280 40.02 11.01 -38.49
N GLU A 281 40.69 9.95 -38.95
CA GLU A 281 40.51 8.60 -38.41
C GLU A 281 40.86 8.51 -36.91
N PRO A 282 40.10 7.72 -36.12
CA PRO A 282 40.36 7.43 -34.69
C PRO A 282 41.79 6.96 -34.38
N ALA A 283 42.50 6.42 -35.37
CA ALA A 283 43.88 5.97 -35.24
C ALA A 283 44.86 7.13 -34.95
N ALA A 284 44.63 8.33 -35.48
CA ALA A 284 45.50 9.49 -35.28
C ALA A 284 45.42 10.05 -33.85
N LEU A 285 44.25 9.95 -33.22
CA LEU A 285 44.03 10.36 -31.83
C LEU A 285 44.66 9.36 -30.86
N MET A 286 44.53 8.05 -31.14
CA MET A 286 45.14 6.99 -30.34
C MET A 286 46.68 7.03 -30.40
N ALA A 287 47.27 7.32 -31.56
CA ALA A 287 48.71 7.48 -31.70
C ALA A 287 49.26 8.65 -30.86
N LYS A 288 48.45 9.71 -30.65
CA LYS A 288 48.82 10.87 -29.84
C LYS A 288 48.74 10.58 -28.33
N VAL A 289 47.73 9.81 -27.90
CA VAL A 289 47.59 9.34 -26.51
C VAL A 289 48.70 8.36 -26.14
N GLN A 290 49.08 7.49 -27.08
CA GLN A 290 50.16 6.52 -26.87
C GLN A 290 51.53 7.19 -26.76
N LYS A 291 51.78 8.24 -27.56
CA LYS A 291 52.98 9.10 -27.43
C LYS A 291 53.08 9.81 -26.08
N LEU A 292 51.95 10.26 -25.52
CA LEU A 292 51.89 10.93 -24.21
C LEU A 292 52.07 9.93 -23.05
N ALA A 293 51.65 8.68 -23.23
CA ALA A 293 51.89 7.59 -22.29
C ALA A 293 53.37 7.16 -22.25
N GLU A 294 54.05 7.10 -23.41
CA GLU A 294 55.49 6.82 -23.51
C GLU A 294 56.37 7.92 -22.90
N GLN A 295 55.84 9.14 -22.76
CA GLN A 295 56.51 10.30 -22.15
C GLN A 295 56.31 10.40 -20.63
N GLY A 296 55.57 9.47 -20.01
CA GLY A 296 55.41 9.37 -18.56
C GLY A 296 54.45 10.39 -17.93
N GLU A 297 53.70 11.15 -18.73
CA GLU A 297 52.78 12.20 -18.24
C GLU A 297 51.39 11.67 -17.87
N ILE A 298 51.09 10.39 -18.10
CA ILE A 298 49.79 9.77 -17.82
C ILE A 298 49.98 8.46 -17.04
N PRO A 299 49.55 8.37 -15.76
CA PRO A 299 49.61 7.15 -14.97
C PRO A 299 48.82 5.99 -15.60
N GLU A 300 49.33 4.77 -15.50
CA GLU A 300 48.76 3.52 -16.04
C GLU A 300 47.30 3.26 -15.58
N LYS A 301 46.93 3.78 -14.39
CA LYS A 301 45.55 3.77 -13.86
C LYS A 301 44.55 4.57 -14.71
N ILE A 302 45.00 5.54 -15.50
CA ILE A 302 44.16 6.36 -16.39
C ILE A 302 43.87 5.61 -17.70
N ILE A 303 44.81 4.78 -18.19
CA ILE A 303 44.63 3.97 -19.41
C ILE A 303 43.56 2.88 -19.18
N ALA A 304 43.60 2.20 -18.03
CA ALA A 304 42.57 1.25 -17.63
C ALA A 304 41.19 1.93 -17.44
N LYS A 305 41.18 3.18 -16.95
CA LYS A 305 39.97 4.00 -16.86
C LYS A 305 39.42 4.33 -18.26
N PHE A 306 40.27 4.67 -19.23
CA PHE A 306 39.87 4.97 -20.61
C PHE A 306 39.21 3.78 -21.33
N GLU A 307 39.71 2.55 -21.14
CA GLU A 307 39.07 1.36 -21.72
C GLU A 307 37.73 1.02 -21.08
N SER A 308 37.58 1.23 -19.76
CA SER A 308 36.30 1.06 -19.07
C SER A 308 35.28 2.16 -19.41
N ILE A 309 35.74 3.40 -19.57
CA ILE A 309 34.92 4.55 -19.97
C ILE A 309 34.42 4.39 -21.41
N LYS A 310 35.21 3.79 -22.32
CA LYS A 310 34.76 3.48 -23.70
C LYS A 310 33.60 2.48 -23.75
N LYS A 311 33.47 1.61 -22.75
CA LYS A 311 32.35 0.66 -22.63
C LYS A 311 31.10 1.27 -21.99
N LEU A 312 31.26 2.35 -21.22
CA LEU A 312 30.19 3.00 -20.44
C LEU A 312 29.73 4.35 -21.02
N GLN A 313 30.50 4.96 -21.93
CA GLN A 313 30.16 6.25 -22.58
C GLN A 313 28.86 6.24 -23.40
N ASN A 314 28.29 5.07 -23.68
CA ASN A 314 27.04 4.91 -24.40
C ASN A 314 25.91 4.29 -23.55
N VAL A 315 26.12 4.11 -22.25
CA VAL A 315 25.06 3.65 -21.35
C VAL A 315 24.48 4.88 -20.66
N ARG A 316 23.31 5.29 -21.16
CA ARG A 316 22.45 6.27 -20.52
C ARG A 316 21.15 5.53 -20.18
N ALA A 317 20.71 5.57 -18.93
CA ALA A 317 19.32 5.29 -18.63
C ALA A 317 18.51 6.44 -19.22
N ALA A 318 17.86 6.19 -20.36
CA ALA A 318 17.01 7.15 -21.02
C ALA A 318 15.78 6.42 -21.53
N VAL A 319 14.62 7.04 -21.39
CA VAL A 319 13.34 6.47 -21.83
C VAL A 319 13.31 6.21 -23.35
N ASP A 320 14.23 6.84 -24.09
CA ASP A 320 14.48 6.69 -25.53
C ASP A 320 15.72 5.85 -25.86
N ALA A 321 16.42 5.27 -24.87
CA ALA A 321 17.61 4.46 -25.10
C ALA A 321 17.22 3.07 -25.65
N PRO A 322 17.73 2.65 -26.82
CA PRO A 322 17.47 1.32 -27.35
C PRO A 322 18.17 0.26 -26.50
N ALA A 323 17.42 -0.73 -25.99
CA ALA A 323 18.00 -1.79 -25.16
C ALA A 323 19.06 -2.58 -25.94
N LEU A 324 20.18 -2.90 -25.30
CA LEU A 324 21.32 -3.64 -25.89
C LEU A 324 20.92 -4.98 -26.53
N MET A 325 19.84 -5.59 -26.04
CA MET A 325 19.31 -6.87 -26.53
C MET A 325 18.19 -6.73 -27.57
N THR A 326 17.74 -5.51 -27.88
CA THR A 326 16.62 -5.25 -28.81
C THR A 326 16.83 -5.94 -30.16
N GLY A 327 18.03 -5.85 -30.74
CA GLY A 327 18.36 -6.50 -32.01
C GLY A 327 18.26 -8.03 -31.95
N LYS A 328 18.69 -8.64 -30.83
CA LYS A 328 18.57 -10.09 -30.62
C LYS A 328 17.12 -10.53 -30.38
N TYR A 329 16.34 -9.76 -29.62
CA TYR A 329 14.92 -10.03 -29.40
C TYR A 329 14.12 -9.88 -30.70
N LEU A 330 14.38 -8.83 -31.49
CA LEU A 330 13.78 -8.66 -32.82
C LEU A 330 14.16 -9.79 -33.78
N ALA A 331 15.40 -10.27 -33.75
CA ALA A 331 15.82 -11.41 -34.57
C ALA A 331 15.09 -12.71 -34.15
N ARG A 332 15.00 -13.00 -32.85
CA ARG A 332 14.25 -14.16 -32.33
C ARG A 332 12.76 -14.07 -32.64
N MET A 333 12.17 -12.89 -32.45
CA MET A 333 10.78 -12.62 -32.76
C MET A 333 10.50 -12.80 -34.25
N LYS A 334 11.39 -12.32 -35.14
CA LYS A 334 11.29 -12.56 -36.59
C LYS A 334 11.40 -14.04 -36.96
N GLN A 335 12.24 -14.81 -36.25
CA GLN A 335 12.37 -16.26 -36.47
C GLN A 335 11.14 -17.05 -36.01
N ALA A 336 10.42 -16.56 -35.00
CA ALA A 336 9.21 -17.19 -34.49
C ALA A 336 7.94 -16.80 -35.27
N ARG A 337 7.99 -15.78 -36.13
CA ARG A 337 6.86 -15.39 -36.98
C ARG A 337 6.59 -16.40 -38.09
N ASP A 338 5.33 -16.55 -38.44
CA ASP A 338 4.81 -17.48 -39.45
C ASP A 338 5.15 -18.94 -39.14
N THR A 339 5.26 -19.27 -37.85
CA THR A 339 5.51 -20.63 -37.36
C THR A 339 4.32 -21.18 -36.60
N GLU A 340 4.30 -22.51 -36.41
CA GLU A 340 3.31 -23.19 -35.57
C GLU A 340 3.32 -22.65 -34.13
N THR A 341 4.50 -22.29 -33.60
CA THR A 341 4.63 -21.66 -32.28
C THR A 341 3.88 -20.33 -32.18
N GLU A 342 3.87 -19.52 -33.24
CA GLU A 342 3.07 -18.29 -33.24
C GLU A 342 1.57 -18.58 -33.36
N ALA A 343 1.20 -19.60 -34.12
CA ALA A 343 -0.20 -20.02 -34.22
C ALA A 343 -0.72 -20.50 -32.85
N ASP A 344 0.06 -21.28 -32.11
CA ASP A 344 -0.26 -21.74 -30.75
C ASP A 344 -0.36 -20.59 -29.74
N LEU A 345 0.48 -19.57 -29.89
CA LEU A 345 0.43 -18.36 -29.07
C LEU A 345 -0.76 -17.47 -29.43
N THR A 346 -1.30 -17.55 -30.66
CA THR A 346 -2.42 -16.73 -31.12
C THR A 346 -3.75 -17.38 -30.74
N THR A 347 -4.05 -17.37 -29.44
CA THR A 347 -5.24 -18.04 -28.89
C THR A 347 -6.55 -17.33 -29.29
N GLN A 348 -7.69 -18.02 -29.13
CA GLN A 348 -9.00 -17.43 -29.35
C GLN A 348 -9.22 -16.15 -28.53
N GLY A 349 -8.79 -16.12 -27.26
CA GLY A 349 -8.89 -14.93 -26.42
C GLY A 349 -8.07 -13.75 -26.97
N MET A 350 -6.94 -14.01 -27.62
CA MET A 350 -6.13 -12.95 -28.26
C MET A 350 -6.76 -12.44 -29.56
N MET A 351 -7.45 -13.30 -30.29
CA MET A 351 -8.27 -12.91 -31.44
C MET A 351 -9.43 -12.02 -31.00
N GLU A 352 -10.14 -12.39 -29.93
CA GLU A 352 -11.21 -11.58 -29.35
C GLU A 352 -10.70 -10.23 -28.82
N PHE A 353 -9.57 -10.23 -28.08
CA PHE A 353 -8.93 -9.01 -27.59
C PHE A 353 -8.52 -8.05 -28.72
N ALA A 354 -8.04 -8.59 -29.85
CA ALA A 354 -7.67 -7.79 -31.02
C ALA A 354 -8.88 -7.33 -31.86
N GLY A 355 -10.11 -7.64 -31.45
CA GLY A 355 -11.32 -7.31 -32.21
C GLY A 355 -11.38 -8.02 -33.57
N ALA A 356 -10.91 -9.27 -33.63
CA ALA A 356 -10.81 -10.08 -34.85
C ALA A 356 -12.14 -10.25 -35.60
N ASP A 357 -13.28 -10.09 -34.91
CA ASP A 357 -14.63 -10.11 -35.48
C ASP A 357 -14.88 -8.95 -36.46
N LYS A 358 -14.09 -7.88 -36.37
CA LYS A 358 -14.23 -6.66 -37.18
C LYS A 358 -13.30 -6.60 -38.40
N PHE A 359 -12.45 -7.62 -38.58
CA PHE A 359 -11.41 -7.62 -39.62
C PHE A 359 -11.31 -8.95 -40.38
N PRO A 360 -10.77 -8.94 -41.61
CA PRO A 360 -10.47 -10.17 -42.35
C PRO A 360 -9.51 -11.09 -41.57
N ILE A 361 -9.69 -12.41 -41.69
CA ILE A 361 -9.03 -13.43 -40.86
C ILE A 361 -7.50 -13.32 -40.81
N GLU A 362 -6.86 -12.97 -41.94
CA GLU A 362 -5.41 -12.78 -42.01
C GLU A 362 -4.95 -11.51 -41.27
N ALA A 363 -5.70 -10.41 -41.39
CA ALA A 363 -5.43 -9.18 -40.66
C ALA A 363 -5.70 -9.34 -39.16
N ALA A 364 -6.77 -10.07 -38.82
CA ALA A 364 -7.12 -10.42 -37.44
C ALA A 364 -6.03 -11.27 -36.78
N ALA A 365 -5.57 -12.34 -37.43
CA ALA A 365 -4.48 -13.18 -36.92
C ALA A 365 -3.17 -12.40 -36.76
N ALA A 366 -2.85 -11.50 -37.71
CA ALA A 366 -1.68 -10.64 -37.61
C ALA A 366 -1.77 -9.62 -36.46
N MET A 367 -2.97 -9.07 -36.18
CA MET A 367 -3.20 -8.15 -35.07
C MET A 367 -3.22 -8.85 -33.70
N ALA A 368 -3.80 -10.05 -33.65
CA ALA A 368 -3.91 -10.89 -32.46
C ALA A 368 -2.59 -11.53 -32.04
N SER A 369 -1.65 -11.70 -32.97
CA SER A 369 -0.35 -12.28 -32.65
C SER A 369 0.45 -11.40 -31.67
N PRO A 370 0.98 -11.98 -30.57
CA PRO A 370 1.87 -11.28 -29.65
C PRO A 370 3.23 -10.91 -30.27
N LEU A 371 3.55 -11.41 -31.46
CA LEU A 371 4.87 -11.23 -32.10
C LEU A 371 4.90 -10.12 -33.16
N ARG A 372 3.74 -9.60 -33.62
CA ARG A 372 3.70 -8.64 -34.75
C ARG A 372 2.58 -7.60 -34.71
N GLY A 373 1.49 -7.85 -33.98
CA GLY A 373 0.28 -7.03 -34.04
C GLY A 373 0.13 -6.01 -32.92
N MET A 374 -1.07 -5.43 -32.85
CA MET A 374 -1.49 -4.59 -31.72
C MET A 374 -1.48 -5.36 -30.40
N SER A 375 -1.57 -6.69 -30.41
CA SER A 375 -1.42 -7.54 -29.22
C SER A 375 0.03 -7.79 -28.80
N ASN A 376 1.03 -7.22 -29.48
CA ASN A 376 2.43 -7.30 -29.06
C ASN A 376 2.69 -6.37 -27.86
N PRO A 377 2.96 -6.90 -26.65
CA PRO A 377 3.10 -6.06 -25.45
C PRO A 377 4.28 -5.09 -25.55
N THR A 378 5.35 -5.47 -26.25
CA THR A 378 6.52 -4.61 -26.45
C THR A 378 6.18 -3.41 -27.34
N MET A 379 5.41 -3.63 -28.41
CA MET A 379 5.00 -2.57 -29.32
C MET A 379 3.98 -1.64 -28.67
N GLN A 380 3.00 -2.18 -27.93
CA GLN A 380 2.07 -1.37 -27.15
C GLN A 380 2.81 -0.50 -26.12
N ARG A 381 3.73 -1.10 -25.34
CA ARG A 381 4.58 -0.36 -24.40
C ARG A 381 5.37 0.74 -25.08
N GLN A 382 5.96 0.49 -26.25
CA GLN A 382 6.72 1.51 -26.99
C GLN A 382 5.84 2.68 -27.47
N LEU A 383 4.65 2.39 -28.01
CA LEU A 383 3.70 3.43 -28.44
C LEU A 383 3.24 4.28 -27.26
N ARG A 384 2.99 3.65 -26.11
CA ARG A 384 2.64 4.34 -24.86
C ARG A 384 3.81 5.16 -24.33
N ASN A 385 5.02 4.60 -24.24
CA ASN A 385 6.20 5.39 -23.84
C ASN A 385 6.44 6.59 -24.75
N VAL A 386 6.19 6.49 -26.06
CA VAL A 386 6.28 7.64 -26.98
C VAL A 386 5.22 8.69 -26.66
N ARG A 387 3.98 8.26 -26.37
CA ARG A 387 2.90 9.14 -25.91
C ARG A 387 3.26 9.83 -24.60
N GLU A 388 3.65 9.06 -23.58
CA GLU A 388 4.02 9.57 -22.25
C GLU A 388 5.22 10.54 -22.32
N VAL A 389 6.27 10.20 -23.07
CA VAL A 389 7.42 11.10 -23.27
C VAL A 389 7.02 12.37 -24.01
N ALA A 390 6.06 12.29 -24.95
CA ALA A 390 5.56 13.46 -25.66
C ALA A 390 4.67 14.35 -24.76
N MET A 391 3.90 13.75 -23.85
CA MET A 391 3.10 14.45 -22.84
C MET A 391 4.01 15.10 -21.79
N ALA A 392 4.97 14.35 -21.22
CA ALA A 392 5.91 14.83 -20.23
C ALA A 392 6.74 16.03 -20.75
N LYS A 393 7.13 16.02 -22.03
CA LYS A 393 7.79 17.18 -22.69
C LYS A 393 6.94 18.44 -22.72
N ARG A 394 5.62 18.32 -22.61
CA ARG A 394 4.67 19.43 -22.56
C ARG A 394 4.27 19.78 -21.12
N GLY A 395 4.83 19.11 -20.13
CA GLY A 395 4.46 19.29 -18.73
C GLY A 395 3.14 18.61 -18.34
N ALA A 396 2.63 17.71 -19.18
CA ALA A 396 1.43 16.92 -18.88
C ALA A 396 1.84 15.46 -18.63
N CYS A 397 1.35 14.84 -17.57
CA CYS A 397 1.40 13.39 -17.39
C CYS A 397 -0.05 12.93 -17.34
N MET A 398 -0.44 12.00 -18.21
CA MET A 398 -1.79 11.44 -18.10
C MET A 398 -1.81 10.46 -16.92
N LEU A 399 -2.63 10.78 -15.92
CA LEU A 399 -3.21 9.78 -15.04
C LEU A 399 -3.93 8.78 -15.96
N ASP A 400 -3.59 7.49 -15.89
CA ASP A 400 -4.49 6.48 -16.45
C ASP A 400 -5.59 6.29 -15.40
N PRO A 401 -6.81 6.82 -15.62
CA PRO A 401 -7.86 6.83 -14.61
C PRO A 401 -8.32 5.42 -14.23
N ASP A 402 -7.97 4.41 -15.03
CA ASP A 402 -8.33 3.01 -14.81
C ASP A 402 -7.39 2.27 -13.85
N ASP A 403 -6.16 2.77 -13.59
CA ASP A 403 -5.13 2.00 -12.87
C ASP A 403 -4.98 2.40 -11.38
N PHE A 404 -5.17 3.66 -10.99
CA PHE A 404 -5.01 4.11 -9.59
C PHE A 404 -5.91 5.30 -9.26
N ALA A 405 -7.03 5.02 -8.60
CA ALA A 405 -8.18 5.89 -8.63
C ALA A 405 -8.73 6.32 -7.24
N PRO A 406 -7.95 6.97 -6.34
CA PRO A 406 -8.51 7.45 -5.08
C PRO A 406 -9.33 8.75 -5.26
N SER A 407 -10.47 8.85 -4.58
CA SER A 407 -11.25 10.08 -4.42
C SER A 407 -10.70 10.88 -3.23
N PRO A 408 -10.63 12.23 -3.30
CA PRO A 408 -10.01 13.03 -2.25
C PRO A 408 -10.92 13.29 -1.03
N THR A 409 -11.85 12.39 -0.70
CA THR A 409 -12.84 12.65 0.36
C THR A 409 -12.21 12.91 1.72
N SER A 410 -11.11 12.22 2.06
CA SER A 410 -10.33 12.44 3.28
C SER A 410 -9.09 13.31 3.06
N VAL A 411 -8.77 13.69 1.83
CA VAL A 411 -7.52 14.42 1.52
C VAL A 411 -7.48 15.79 2.20
N LEU A 412 -8.62 16.45 2.40
CA LEU A 412 -8.69 17.69 3.18
C LEU A 412 -8.22 17.48 4.64
N GLY A 413 -8.74 16.44 5.29
CA GLY A 413 -8.33 16.05 6.64
C GLY A 413 -6.87 15.62 6.66
N LEU A 414 -6.45 14.78 5.71
CA LEU A 414 -5.06 14.33 5.57
C LEU A 414 -4.09 15.51 5.39
N ALA A 415 -4.42 16.49 4.54
CA ALA A 415 -3.63 17.70 4.33
C ALA A 415 -3.46 18.50 5.63
N LYS A 416 -4.52 18.60 6.45
CA LYS A 416 -4.46 19.24 7.77
C LYS A 416 -3.52 18.48 8.71
N GLN A 417 -3.59 17.15 8.72
CA GLN A 417 -2.74 16.32 9.59
C GLN A 417 -1.27 16.32 9.13
N LEU A 418 -1.00 16.29 7.83
CA LEU A 418 0.35 16.44 7.27
C LEU A 418 0.95 17.80 7.67
N GLN A 419 0.17 18.88 7.60
CA GLN A 419 0.63 20.19 8.07
C GLN A 419 0.94 20.21 9.56
N ALA A 420 0.14 19.52 10.38
CA ALA A 420 0.42 19.39 11.81
C ALA A 420 1.74 18.64 12.09
N LYS A 421 2.10 17.66 11.24
CA LYS A 421 3.33 16.85 11.39
C LYS A 421 4.59 17.53 10.84
N PHE A 422 4.48 18.23 9.70
CA PHE A 422 5.62 18.67 8.89
C PHE A 422 5.68 20.19 8.67
N GLY A 423 4.70 20.94 9.19
CA GLY A 423 4.57 22.39 9.02
C GLY A 423 3.54 22.76 7.96
N ASN A 424 3.01 23.98 8.05
CA ASN A 424 1.95 24.46 7.17
C ASN A 424 2.43 24.61 5.72
N PHE A 425 1.52 24.35 4.79
CA PHE A 425 1.69 24.78 3.40
C PHE A 425 1.62 26.31 3.34
N ASP A 426 2.57 26.93 2.65
CA ASP A 426 2.75 28.38 2.64
C ASP A 426 3.44 28.84 1.35
N ALA A 427 2.64 29.42 0.45
CA ALA A 427 3.11 29.96 -0.83
C ALA A 427 4.14 31.10 -0.67
N SER A 428 4.24 31.73 0.51
CA SER A 428 5.19 32.82 0.76
C SER A 428 6.59 32.34 1.08
N GLN A 429 6.76 31.06 1.43
CA GLN A 429 8.06 30.45 1.69
C GLN A 429 8.85 30.27 0.41
N SER A 430 10.18 30.13 0.53
CA SER A 430 10.99 29.82 -0.64
C SER A 430 10.63 28.46 -1.23
N LEU A 431 10.79 28.31 -2.55
CA LEU A 431 10.52 27.06 -3.24
C LEU A 431 11.31 25.88 -2.62
N ALA A 432 12.54 26.11 -2.14
CA ALA A 432 13.34 25.09 -1.49
C ALA A 432 12.71 24.59 -0.17
N GLU A 433 12.15 25.50 0.64
CA GLU A 433 11.46 25.14 1.89
C GLU A 433 10.16 24.38 1.60
N GLN A 434 9.39 24.84 0.61
CA GLN A 434 8.16 24.16 0.18
C GLN A 434 8.46 22.72 -0.28
N LEU A 435 9.45 22.55 -1.16
CA LEU A 435 9.81 21.23 -1.70
C LEU A 435 10.43 20.31 -0.64
N ALA A 436 11.26 20.84 0.27
CA ALA A 436 11.82 20.04 1.36
C ALA A 436 10.71 19.53 2.31
N ARG A 437 9.70 20.35 2.62
CA ARG A 437 8.53 19.91 3.38
C ARG A 437 7.72 18.87 2.61
N ALA A 438 7.44 19.12 1.34
CA ALA A 438 6.66 18.23 0.49
C ALA A 438 7.32 16.85 0.37
N GLU A 439 8.65 16.79 0.24
CA GLU A 439 9.39 15.53 0.18
C GLU A 439 9.28 14.75 1.50
N ARG A 440 9.40 15.41 2.66
CA ARG A 440 9.19 14.73 3.96
C ARG A 440 7.77 14.18 4.12
N MET A 441 6.76 14.91 3.66
CA MET A 441 5.37 14.42 3.66
C MET A 441 5.21 13.22 2.71
N LYS A 442 5.84 13.27 1.54
CA LYS A 442 5.83 12.18 0.56
C LYS A 442 6.50 10.93 1.11
N ASP A 443 7.70 11.06 1.67
CA ASP A 443 8.45 9.94 2.27
C ASP A 443 7.65 9.26 3.40
N TYR A 444 6.96 10.05 4.22
CA TYR A 444 6.04 9.53 5.23
C TYR A 444 4.88 8.73 4.62
N LEU A 445 4.25 9.24 3.55
CA LEU A 445 3.17 8.51 2.87
C LEU A 445 3.68 7.23 2.20
N ILE A 446 4.86 7.28 1.57
CA ILE A 446 5.51 6.12 0.95
C ILE A 446 5.72 5.00 1.95
N ASP A 447 6.24 5.32 3.14
CA ASP A 447 6.46 4.35 4.21
C ASP A 447 5.15 3.66 4.63
N ARG A 448 4.10 4.44 4.90
CA ARG A 448 2.78 3.93 5.29
C ARG A 448 2.13 3.08 4.21
N MET A 449 2.18 3.52 2.96
CA MET A 449 1.62 2.80 1.82
C MET A 449 2.39 1.51 1.52
N HIS A 450 3.72 1.52 1.60
CA HIS A 450 4.51 0.30 1.43
C HIS A 450 4.19 -0.73 2.51
N TYR A 451 4.04 -0.32 3.76
CA TYR A 451 3.56 -1.20 4.81
C TYR A 451 2.21 -1.84 4.42
N GLY A 452 1.25 -1.02 3.97
CA GLY A 452 -0.06 -1.48 3.51
C GLY A 452 0.03 -2.56 2.42
N VAL A 453 0.76 -2.25 1.34
CA VAL A 453 0.89 -3.12 0.16
C VAL A 453 1.68 -4.40 0.49
N ILE A 454 2.77 -4.30 1.24
CA ILE A 454 3.54 -5.49 1.65
C ILE A 454 2.64 -6.44 2.44
N VAL A 455 1.87 -5.92 3.39
CA VAL A 455 0.97 -6.74 4.21
C VAL A 455 -0.20 -7.30 3.38
N HIS A 456 -0.72 -6.56 2.41
CA HIS A 456 -1.71 -7.04 1.44
C HIS A 456 -1.17 -8.25 0.66
N GLU A 457 0.03 -8.11 0.06
CA GLU A 457 0.65 -9.19 -0.70
C GLU A 457 1.03 -10.37 0.19
N MET A 458 1.47 -10.13 1.43
CA MET A 458 1.62 -11.19 2.42
C MET A 458 0.29 -11.94 2.61
N GLY A 459 -0.84 -11.22 2.71
CA GLY A 459 -2.18 -11.80 2.78
C GLY A 459 -2.46 -12.82 1.67
N HIS A 460 -2.12 -12.50 0.42
CA HIS A 460 -2.22 -13.45 -0.69
C HIS A 460 -1.40 -14.72 -0.48
N THR A 461 -0.20 -14.59 0.09
CA THR A 461 0.65 -15.75 0.41
C THR A 461 0.09 -16.60 1.55
N PHE A 462 -0.73 -16.02 2.42
CA PHE A 462 -1.51 -16.73 3.43
C PHE A 462 -2.83 -17.31 2.89
N GLY A 463 -3.12 -17.15 1.60
CA GLY A 463 -4.32 -17.69 0.93
C GLY A 463 -5.52 -16.75 0.94
N LEU A 464 -5.35 -15.50 1.37
CA LEU A 464 -6.41 -14.50 1.28
C LEU A 464 -6.57 -14.07 -0.18
N ARG A 465 -7.81 -13.83 -0.58
CA ARG A 465 -8.11 -13.12 -1.83
C ARG A 465 -8.54 -11.71 -1.50
N HIS A 466 -8.69 -10.89 -2.53
CA HIS A 466 -9.31 -9.59 -2.38
C HIS A 466 -10.68 -9.70 -1.71
N ASN A 467 -11.01 -8.68 -0.91
CA ASN A 467 -12.29 -8.57 -0.22
C ASN A 467 -12.92 -7.18 -0.41
N PHE A 468 -13.57 -6.98 -1.55
CA PHE A 468 -14.23 -5.73 -1.96
C PHE A 468 -15.50 -5.39 -1.16
N VAL A 469 -15.90 -6.25 -0.23
CA VAL A 469 -17.00 -5.98 0.69
C VAL A 469 -16.58 -5.07 1.84
N SER A 470 -15.28 -4.90 2.05
CA SER A 470 -14.75 -4.27 3.24
C SER A 470 -15.19 -2.80 3.38
N SER A 471 -15.26 -2.08 2.27
CA SER A 471 -15.72 -0.69 2.10
C SER A 471 -17.24 -0.50 2.12
N ALA A 472 -18.01 -1.61 2.06
CA ALA A 472 -19.47 -1.59 1.98
C ALA A 472 -20.17 -2.18 3.23
N MET A 473 -19.48 -3.03 4.00
CA MET A 473 -20.05 -3.67 5.18
C MET A 473 -19.84 -2.83 6.44
N ALA A 474 -20.70 -1.82 6.62
CA ALA A 474 -20.67 -0.91 7.77
C ALA A 474 -20.64 -1.59 9.14
N MET A 475 -21.24 -2.79 9.28
CA MET A 475 -21.20 -3.58 10.52
C MET A 475 -19.77 -3.97 10.93
N ASN A 476 -18.84 -4.06 9.99
CA ASN A 476 -17.44 -4.42 10.23
C ASN A 476 -16.47 -3.24 10.13
N TYR A 477 -16.94 -1.99 9.96
CA TYR A 477 -16.06 -0.82 9.97
C TYR A 477 -15.28 -0.69 11.27
N ARG A 478 -14.19 0.07 11.20
CA ARG A 478 -13.35 0.37 12.36
C ARG A 478 -14.15 1.16 13.40
N PRO A 479 -13.91 0.94 14.70
CA PRO A 479 -14.68 1.60 15.76
C PRO A 479 -14.58 3.12 15.71
N GLN A 480 -13.48 3.69 15.21
CA GLN A 480 -13.28 5.12 14.95
C GLN A 480 -14.38 5.73 14.07
N TYR A 481 -14.87 5.00 13.08
CA TYR A 481 -15.97 5.44 12.23
C TYR A 481 -17.22 5.73 13.07
N TRP A 482 -17.58 4.79 13.95
CA TRP A 482 -18.75 4.91 14.82
C TRP A 482 -18.52 5.90 15.97
N GLN A 483 -17.29 6.05 16.45
CA GLN A 483 -16.91 7.07 17.44
C GLN A 483 -17.23 8.47 16.92
N LEU A 484 -16.72 8.79 15.74
CA LEU A 484 -16.93 10.08 15.08
C LEU A 484 -18.40 10.28 14.72
N ARG A 485 -19.03 9.28 14.11
CA ARG A 485 -20.40 9.41 13.61
C ARG A 485 -21.46 9.51 14.70
N THR A 486 -21.19 8.98 15.90
CA THR A 486 -22.21 8.88 16.96
C THR A 486 -21.83 9.62 18.24
N GLU A 487 -20.78 10.46 18.21
CA GLU A 487 -20.24 11.14 19.38
C GLU A 487 -19.97 10.14 20.54
N ASN A 488 -19.15 9.12 20.27
CA ASN A 488 -18.89 8.00 21.20
C ASN A 488 -20.16 7.25 21.65
N GLY A 489 -21.16 7.16 20.79
CA GLY A 489 -22.44 6.51 21.06
C GLY A 489 -23.45 7.37 21.83
N ALA A 490 -23.12 8.63 22.11
CA ALA A 490 -24.04 9.56 22.78
C ALA A 490 -25.20 9.98 21.86
N THR A 491 -24.95 10.16 20.57
CA THR A 491 -25.97 10.56 19.60
C THR A 491 -26.72 9.34 19.07
N THR A 492 -28.03 9.29 19.38
CA THR A 492 -28.93 8.19 18.99
C THR A 492 -30.17 8.65 18.23
N ALA A 493 -30.40 9.95 18.15
CA ALA A 493 -31.53 10.52 17.42
C ALA A 493 -31.35 10.33 15.90
N VAL A 494 -32.43 10.07 15.18
CA VAL A 494 -32.40 9.85 13.72
C VAL A 494 -32.61 11.18 13.00
N CYS A 495 -31.74 11.52 12.05
CA CYS A 495 -31.89 12.73 11.23
C CYS A 495 -33.18 12.68 10.41
N GLN A 496 -33.99 13.74 10.50
CA GLN A 496 -35.28 13.85 9.80
C GLN A 496 -35.18 14.66 8.51
N ASP A 497 -34.25 15.61 8.44
CA ASP A 497 -34.04 16.52 7.31
C ASP A 497 -32.61 17.10 7.39
N LEU A 498 -32.21 17.88 6.38
CA LEU A 498 -30.96 18.64 6.35
C LEU A 498 -30.92 19.69 7.46
N THR A 499 -29.75 19.87 8.06
CA THR A 499 -29.48 20.87 9.10
C THR A 499 -28.83 22.13 8.54
N GLU A 500 -28.94 23.27 9.25
CA GLU A 500 -28.37 24.54 8.81
C GLU A 500 -26.95 24.79 9.35
N SER A 501 -26.51 24.01 10.35
CA SER A 501 -25.20 24.18 10.99
C SER A 501 -24.54 22.87 11.46
N ASP A 502 -23.23 22.90 11.64
CA ASP A 502 -22.40 21.80 12.14
C ASP A 502 -22.81 21.34 13.55
N ASP A 503 -23.17 22.29 14.42
CA ASP A 503 -23.63 22.03 15.79
C ASP A 503 -25.00 21.34 15.83
N GLU A 504 -25.82 21.51 14.80
CA GLU A 504 -27.08 20.78 14.64
C GLU A 504 -26.85 19.39 14.05
N ALA A 505 -25.96 19.28 13.06
CA ALA A 505 -25.63 18.03 12.38
C ALA A 505 -25.18 16.93 13.36
N LYS A 506 -24.35 17.26 14.35
CA LYS A 506 -23.87 16.29 15.37
C LYS A 506 -24.96 15.71 16.29
N ASN A 507 -26.16 16.30 16.33
CA ASN A 507 -27.23 15.90 17.26
C ASN A 507 -28.10 14.75 16.73
N CYS A 508 -27.87 14.30 15.49
CA CYS A 508 -28.56 13.14 14.93
C CYS A 508 -27.59 12.29 14.10
N VAL A 509 -27.99 11.04 13.84
CA VAL A 509 -27.28 10.12 12.94
C VAL A 509 -28.29 9.55 11.97
N GLY A 510 -27.95 9.53 10.69
CA GLY A 510 -28.89 9.13 9.65
C GLY A 510 -28.21 8.75 8.34
N PRO A 511 -28.99 8.44 7.31
CA PRO A 511 -28.44 8.29 5.96
C PRO A 511 -27.74 9.57 5.49
N ARG A 512 -26.63 9.48 4.73
CA ARG A 512 -25.83 10.66 4.33
C ARG A 512 -26.54 11.69 3.45
N TYR A 513 -27.71 11.35 2.91
CA TYR A 513 -28.58 12.33 2.24
C TYR A 513 -29.32 13.27 3.21
N PHE A 514 -29.32 12.99 4.52
CA PHE A 514 -29.79 13.90 5.59
C PHE A 514 -28.71 14.21 6.63
N ASP A 515 -27.86 13.22 6.93
CA ASP A 515 -26.76 13.27 7.90
C ASP A 515 -25.51 13.92 7.26
N GLN A 516 -25.38 15.22 7.44
CA GLN A 516 -24.26 16.02 6.91
C GLN A 516 -22.96 15.67 7.64
N ILE A 517 -21.86 15.56 6.89
CA ILE A 517 -20.53 15.36 7.46
C ILE A 517 -20.15 16.58 8.30
N THR A 518 -19.92 16.36 9.58
CA THR A 518 -19.48 17.42 10.49
C THR A 518 -18.03 17.81 10.27
N LYS A 519 -17.64 19.00 10.72
CA LYS A 519 -16.23 19.42 10.73
C LYS A 519 -15.36 18.48 11.54
N ASN A 520 -15.87 17.93 12.65
CA ASN A 520 -15.12 16.97 13.45
C ASN A 520 -14.88 15.66 12.68
N GLU A 521 -15.90 15.11 12.02
CA GLU A 521 -15.77 13.93 11.15
C GLU A 521 -14.78 14.17 9.99
N GLN A 522 -14.84 15.34 9.36
CA GLN A 522 -13.93 15.71 8.27
C GLN A 522 -12.48 15.86 8.74
N ASP A 523 -12.25 16.61 9.82
CA ASP A 523 -10.91 16.87 10.38
C ASP A 523 -10.26 15.58 10.92
N ASN A 524 -11.08 14.61 11.35
CA ASN A 524 -10.65 13.28 11.80
C ASN A 524 -10.72 12.21 10.69
N MET A 525 -10.93 12.59 9.42
CA MET A 525 -10.86 11.69 8.28
C MET A 525 -11.78 10.46 8.41
N ILE A 526 -13.06 10.67 8.70
CA ILE A 526 -14.00 9.57 8.99
C ILE A 526 -13.97 8.42 7.97
N TRP A 527 -13.80 8.70 6.68
CA TRP A 527 -13.80 7.70 5.62
C TRP A 527 -12.57 6.79 5.62
N THR A 528 -11.46 7.21 6.23
CA THR A 528 -10.34 6.33 6.53
C THR A 528 -10.83 5.08 7.26
N PHE A 529 -11.80 5.23 8.17
CA PHE A 529 -12.22 4.15 9.06
C PHE A 529 -13.33 3.24 8.51
N SER A 530 -13.82 3.50 7.29
CA SER A 530 -14.84 2.69 6.61
C SER A 530 -14.24 1.50 5.84
N GLN A 531 -13.43 0.69 6.52
CA GLN A 531 -12.73 -0.46 5.94
C GLN A 531 -12.67 -1.59 6.99
N SER A 532 -12.68 -2.84 6.55
CA SER A 532 -12.60 -4.01 7.43
C SER A 532 -11.53 -5.04 7.06
N SER A 533 -10.85 -4.86 5.93
CA SER A 533 -9.78 -5.72 5.43
C SER A 533 -8.75 -4.91 4.67
N ILE A 534 -7.47 -5.25 4.84
CA ILE A 534 -6.40 -4.73 3.98
C ILE A 534 -6.46 -5.30 2.55
N MET A 535 -7.22 -6.38 2.33
CA MET A 535 -7.40 -7.02 1.02
C MET A 535 -8.41 -6.28 0.13
N ASP A 536 -8.87 -5.11 0.55
CA ASP A 536 -9.79 -4.27 -0.20
C ASP A 536 -9.02 -3.40 -1.20
N TYR A 537 -9.67 -3.03 -2.30
CA TYR A 537 -9.16 -1.97 -3.18
C TYR A 537 -9.88 -0.69 -2.79
N ALA A 538 -9.26 0.05 -1.88
CA ALA A 538 -9.84 1.26 -1.33
C ALA A 538 -10.17 2.30 -2.41
N GLY A 539 -11.30 2.98 -2.25
CA GLY A 539 -11.65 4.16 -3.03
C GLY A 539 -11.03 5.46 -2.51
N ASP A 540 -10.49 5.51 -1.29
CA ASP A 540 -9.84 6.71 -0.74
C ASP A 540 -8.46 6.38 -0.20
N ILE A 541 -7.49 7.21 -0.58
CA ILE A 541 -6.07 6.96 -0.31
C ILE A 541 -5.73 6.87 1.17
N SER A 542 -6.53 7.48 2.05
CA SER A 542 -6.29 7.39 3.48
C SER A 542 -6.55 5.99 4.03
N GLN A 543 -7.37 5.17 3.38
CA GLN A 543 -7.60 3.78 3.76
C GLN A 543 -6.39 2.90 3.45
N ASP A 544 -5.59 3.24 2.43
CA ASP A 544 -4.32 2.54 2.12
C ASP A 544 -3.23 2.81 3.18
N LEU A 545 -3.45 3.78 4.08
CA LEU A 545 -2.59 4.02 5.24
C LEU A 545 -2.95 3.10 6.43
N LEU A 546 -4.02 2.31 6.32
CA LEU A 546 -4.43 1.39 7.37
C LEU A 546 -3.74 0.04 7.25
N GLY A 547 -3.55 -0.62 8.40
CA GLY A 547 -3.08 -2.00 8.48
C GLY A 547 -4.21 -3.02 8.46
N LEU A 548 -3.91 -4.21 9.00
CA LEU A 548 -4.85 -5.33 9.11
C LEU A 548 -6.19 -4.92 9.75
N GLY A 549 -7.27 -5.44 9.17
CA GLY A 549 -8.65 -5.32 9.66
C GLY A 549 -9.19 -6.64 10.23
N ALA A 550 -10.40 -6.62 10.77
CA ALA A 550 -10.97 -7.77 11.47
C ALA A 550 -11.17 -9.01 10.58
N TRP A 551 -11.43 -8.81 9.28
CA TRP A 551 -11.50 -9.89 8.29
C TRP A 551 -10.18 -10.64 8.16
N ASP A 552 -9.06 -9.92 8.13
CA ASP A 552 -7.73 -10.53 7.88
C ASP A 552 -7.36 -11.49 9.02
N TYR A 553 -7.66 -11.09 10.26
CA TYR A 553 -7.53 -11.96 11.42
C TYR A 553 -8.50 -13.15 11.38
N LEU A 554 -9.74 -12.96 10.92
CA LEU A 554 -10.70 -14.07 10.76
C LEU A 554 -10.18 -15.08 9.75
N ALA A 555 -9.78 -14.62 8.56
CA ALA A 555 -9.32 -15.49 7.49
C ALA A 555 -8.15 -16.36 7.96
N ALA A 556 -7.17 -15.77 8.65
CA ALA A 556 -6.07 -16.53 9.23
C ALA A 556 -6.53 -17.59 10.27
N ARG A 557 -7.49 -17.25 11.14
CA ARG A 557 -8.08 -18.19 12.11
C ARG A 557 -8.81 -19.35 11.42
N MET A 558 -9.53 -19.07 10.35
CA MET A 558 -10.29 -20.08 9.62
C MET A 558 -9.37 -21.00 8.82
N PHE A 559 -8.44 -20.44 8.02
CA PHE A 559 -7.57 -21.22 7.14
C PHE A 559 -6.55 -22.07 7.90
N TYR A 560 -5.94 -21.53 8.95
CA TYR A 560 -4.86 -22.21 9.66
C TYR A 560 -5.27 -22.82 11.00
N GLY A 561 -6.36 -22.34 11.59
CA GLY A 561 -6.85 -22.80 12.88
C GLY A 561 -8.12 -23.65 12.82
N GLY A 562 -8.82 -23.69 11.67
CA GLY A 562 -10.14 -24.31 11.60
C GLY A 562 -11.16 -23.69 12.57
N THR A 563 -10.91 -22.47 13.03
CA THR A 563 -11.74 -21.76 14.01
C THR A 563 -12.36 -20.51 13.42
N THR A 564 -13.54 -20.16 13.94
CA THR A 564 -14.23 -18.91 13.61
C THR A 564 -14.47 -18.09 14.87
N THR A 565 -14.76 -16.81 14.65
CA THR A 565 -15.26 -15.90 15.67
C THR A 565 -16.75 -16.11 15.92
N VAL A 566 -17.16 -16.14 17.18
CA VAL A 566 -18.56 -16.03 17.63
C VAL A 566 -18.69 -14.86 18.60
N PHE A 567 -19.86 -14.25 18.70
CA PHE A 567 -20.09 -13.20 19.70
C PHE A 567 -20.03 -13.79 21.11
N ALA A 568 -19.32 -13.12 22.03
CA ALA A 568 -19.33 -13.48 23.44
C ALA A 568 -20.50 -12.82 24.20
N ASP A 569 -21.05 -11.73 23.67
CA ASP A 569 -22.15 -10.99 24.29
C ASP A 569 -23.48 -11.76 24.14
N PRO A 570 -24.18 -12.09 25.27
CA PRO A 570 -25.44 -12.82 25.26
C PRO A 570 -26.55 -12.19 24.40
N LYS A 571 -26.50 -10.89 24.10
CA LYS A 571 -27.50 -10.25 23.23
C LYS A 571 -27.50 -10.81 21.81
N PHE A 572 -26.42 -11.49 21.40
CA PHE A 572 -26.28 -12.18 20.12
C PHE A 572 -26.44 -13.70 20.23
N ASN A 573 -26.88 -14.25 21.36
CA ASN A 573 -27.12 -15.68 21.48
C ASN A 573 -28.36 -16.12 20.68
N GLU A 574 -28.39 -17.38 20.27
CA GLU A 574 -29.54 -17.95 19.58
C GLU A 574 -30.83 -17.74 20.39
N GLY A 575 -31.89 -17.34 19.70
CA GLY A 575 -33.19 -17.02 20.31
C GLY A 575 -33.36 -15.54 20.65
N THR A 576 -32.31 -14.71 20.55
CA THR A 576 -32.46 -13.25 20.63
C THR A 576 -32.86 -12.64 19.29
N PRO A 577 -33.49 -11.45 19.28
CA PRO A 577 -33.82 -10.74 18.05
C PRO A 577 -32.60 -10.45 17.16
N LEU A 578 -31.46 -10.06 17.75
CA LEU A 578 -30.25 -9.75 16.98
C LEU A 578 -29.61 -11.00 16.36
N SER A 579 -29.59 -12.14 17.07
CA SER A 579 -29.12 -13.40 16.49
C SER A 579 -29.96 -13.79 15.26
N GLY A 580 -31.29 -13.68 15.38
CA GLY A 580 -32.21 -13.91 14.26
C GLY A 580 -31.97 -12.98 13.08
N ALA A 581 -31.79 -11.68 13.32
CA ALA A 581 -31.50 -10.71 12.26
C ALA A 581 -30.17 -11.01 11.54
N ILE A 582 -29.11 -11.32 12.30
CA ILE A 582 -27.79 -11.66 11.75
C ILE A 582 -27.86 -12.90 10.87
N THR A 583 -28.52 -13.96 11.36
CA THR A 583 -28.63 -15.24 10.66
C THR A 583 -29.51 -15.16 9.42
N GLU A 584 -30.57 -14.36 9.44
CA GLU A 584 -31.50 -14.22 8.32
C GLU A 584 -31.01 -13.28 7.21
N THR A 585 -30.31 -12.17 7.54
CA THR A 585 -30.04 -11.12 6.53
C THR A 585 -28.58 -10.78 6.28
N ILE A 586 -27.66 -11.17 7.17
CA ILE A 586 -26.26 -10.69 7.12
C ILE A 586 -25.29 -11.85 6.84
N LEU A 587 -25.45 -12.98 7.53
CA LEU A 587 -24.50 -14.09 7.43
C LEU A 587 -24.43 -14.69 6.01
N ASP A 588 -23.20 -14.96 5.58
CA ASP A 588 -22.85 -15.65 4.32
C ASP A 588 -23.45 -15.05 3.04
N ASN A 589 -23.76 -13.76 3.07
CA ASN A 589 -24.10 -12.96 1.91
C ASN A 589 -23.05 -11.85 1.72
N PHE A 590 -22.97 -11.30 0.51
CA PHE A 590 -22.14 -10.14 0.18
C PHE A 590 -23.00 -8.91 -0.16
N GLY A 591 -24.22 -8.82 0.39
CA GLY A 591 -25.19 -7.76 0.11
C GLY A 591 -26.02 -7.96 -1.16
N GLY A 592 -25.48 -8.58 -2.21
CA GLY A 592 -26.19 -8.78 -3.48
C GLY A 592 -26.42 -7.46 -4.24
N ILE A 593 -27.40 -7.44 -5.17
CA ILE A 593 -27.58 -6.34 -6.14
C ILE A 593 -27.81 -4.98 -5.46
N LEU A 594 -28.48 -4.94 -4.30
CA LEU A 594 -28.81 -3.67 -3.62
C LEU A 594 -27.91 -3.37 -2.41
N GLY A 595 -26.88 -4.17 -2.19
CA GLY A 595 -26.04 -4.10 -1.00
C GLY A 595 -26.69 -4.64 0.27
N TYR A 596 -26.00 -4.48 1.40
CA TYR A 596 -26.39 -5.09 2.66
C TYR A 596 -27.73 -4.58 3.19
N ARG A 597 -28.51 -5.51 3.74
CA ARG A 597 -29.78 -5.22 4.41
C ARG A 597 -29.67 -5.59 5.87
N TYR A 598 -29.99 -4.63 6.72
CA TYR A 598 -29.91 -4.78 8.16
C TYR A 598 -31.30 -4.81 8.78
N GLN A 599 -31.45 -5.57 9.85
CA GLN A 599 -32.68 -5.65 10.62
C GLN A 599 -32.36 -5.59 12.12
N LYS A 600 -33.32 -5.16 12.95
CA LYS A 600 -33.21 -5.23 14.42
C LYS A 600 -33.78 -6.52 15.03
N ALA A 601 -34.56 -7.27 14.25
CA ALA A 601 -35.19 -8.52 14.62
C ALA A 601 -35.58 -9.30 13.35
N PRO A 602 -35.63 -10.64 13.37
CA PRO A 602 -35.98 -11.44 12.20
C PRO A 602 -37.38 -11.08 11.67
N SER A 603 -37.54 -11.03 10.35
CA SER A 603 -38.83 -10.72 9.71
C SER A 603 -38.86 -11.15 8.25
N VAL A 604 -39.90 -11.90 7.90
CA VAL A 604 -40.26 -12.26 6.52
C VAL A 604 -40.59 -11.02 5.67
N PHE A 605 -41.05 -9.94 6.31
CA PHE A 605 -41.36 -8.67 5.66
C PHE A 605 -40.34 -7.59 6.08
N PRO A 606 -39.42 -7.18 5.19
CA PRO A 606 -38.36 -6.23 5.51
C PRO A 606 -38.86 -4.90 6.09
N GLU A 607 -40.05 -4.43 5.68
CA GLU A 607 -40.63 -3.18 6.18
C GLU A 607 -40.91 -3.12 7.69
N ASN A 608 -41.00 -4.27 8.39
CA ASN A 608 -41.37 -4.27 9.81
C ASN A 608 -40.16 -4.09 10.76
N ASN A 609 -38.97 -4.55 10.34
CA ASN A 609 -37.77 -4.57 11.18
C ASN A 609 -36.50 -4.10 10.46
N GLY A 610 -36.59 -3.72 9.18
CA GLY A 610 -35.50 -3.14 8.43
C GLY A 610 -35.01 -1.85 9.07
N ILE A 611 -33.70 -1.68 9.10
CA ILE A 611 -33.03 -0.46 9.56
C ILE A 611 -32.04 0.01 8.51
N HIS A 612 -31.79 1.31 8.46
CA HIS A 612 -30.69 1.84 7.68
C HIS A 612 -29.36 1.50 8.34
N TYR A 613 -28.26 1.41 7.58
CA TYR A 613 -26.95 1.07 8.17
C TYR A 613 -26.52 2.10 9.23
N SER A 614 -26.94 3.37 9.09
CA SER A 614 -26.65 4.44 10.04
C SER A 614 -27.22 4.18 11.45
N GLU A 615 -28.23 3.31 11.56
CA GLU A 615 -28.83 2.92 12.85
C GLU A 615 -28.11 1.72 13.49
N LEU A 616 -27.09 1.15 12.85
CA LEU A 616 -26.42 -0.06 13.31
C LEU A 616 -25.80 0.09 14.69
N ASN A 617 -25.15 1.22 14.99
CA ASN A 617 -24.56 1.38 16.32
C ASN A 617 -25.63 1.35 17.43
N THR A 618 -26.75 2.04 17.23
CA THR A 618 -27.88 2.03 18.18
C THR A 618 -28.50 0.63 18.32
N ALA A 619 -28.65 -0.11 17.22
CA ALA A 619 -29.31 -1.42 17.23
C ALA A 619 -28.39 -2.57 17.69
N TYR A 620 -27.11 -2.55 17.31
CA TYR A 620 -26.15 -3.64 17.54
C TYR A 620 -25.10 -3.32 18.61
N GLY A 621 -24.92 -2.05 18.98
CA GLY A 621 -23.86 -1.60 19.89
C GLY A 621 -22.48 -1.91 19.32
N LEU A 622 -22.17 -1.38 18.13
CA LEU A 622 -20.92 -1.63 17.41
C LEU A 622 -19.70 -1.05 18.15
N ILE A 623 -19.91 0.01 18.92
CA ILE A 623 -18.95 0.52 19.90
C ILE A 623 -19.54 0.48 21.32
N ASN A 624 -18.68 0.30 22.31
CA ASN A 624 -19.00 0.33 23.73
C ASN A 624 -17.75 0.73 24.54
N ASN A 625 -17.96 0.99 25.84
CA ASN A 625 -16.91 1.33 26.80
C ASN A 625 -15.93 2.39 26.24
N CYS A 626 -16.49 3.48 25.71
CA CYS A 626 -15.72 4.59 25.18
C CYS A 626 -15.02 5.34 26.30
N GLN A 627 -13.72 5.55 26.15
CA GLN A 627 -12.86 6.15 27.17
C GLN A 627 -12.01 7.26 26.54
N THR A 628 -11.92 8.39 27.24
CA THR A 628 -10.88 9.38 26.98
C THR A 628 -9.52 8.78 27.33
N VAL A 629 -8.54 8.96 26.46
CA VAL A 629 -7.19 8.42 26.62
C VAL A 629 -6.13 9.53 26.50
N ASP A 630 -4.99 9.35 27.18
CA ASP A 630 -3.80 10.14 26.88
C ASP A 630 -3.16 9.58 25.59
N PRO A 631 -3.11 10.35 24.50
CA PRO A 631 -2.55 9.87 23.26
C PRO A 631 -1.05 9.52 23.40
N ASN A 632 -0.29 10.15 24.30
CA ASN A 632 1.15 9.90 24.42
C ASN A 632 1.49 8.47 24.86
N VAL A 633 0.55 7.76 25.51
CA VAL A 633 0.69 6.33 25.86
C VAL A 633 0.81 5.45 24.62
N PHE A 634 0.31 5.91 23.46
CA PHE A 634 0.31 5.17 22.21
C PHE A 634 1.47 5.54 21.28
N LYS A 635 2.34 6.46 21.71
CA LYS A 635 3.51 6.87 20.93
C LYS A 635 4.59 5.78 21.03
N PRO A 636 5.07 5.23 19.91
CA PRO A 636 6.14 4.23 19.95
C PRO A 636 7.40 4.75 20.62
N SER A 637 8.09 3.90 21.38
CA SER A 637 9.31 4.28 22.10
C SER A 637 10.48 4.62 21.18
N ASP A 638 10.47 4.09 19.95
CA ASP A 638 11.45 4.31 18.89
C ASP A 638 11.01 5.33 17.84
N TRP A 639 9.99 6.15 18.13
CA TRP A 639 9.50 7.16 17.18
C TRP A 639 10.59 8.14 16.75
N ASP A 640 10.95 8.13 15.46
CA ASP A 640 11.90 9.06 14.86
C ASP A 640 11.17 10.29 14.28
N THR A 641 11.27 11.42 14.98
CA THR A 641 10.68 12.70 14.54
C THR A 641 11.38 13.30 13.31
N GLU A 642 12.66 13.00 13.09
CA GLU A 642 13.38 13.48 11.91
C GLU A 642 12.85 12.77 10.66
N GLN A 643 12.71 11.44 10.74
CA GLN A 643 12.19 10.61 9.66
C GLN A 643 10.68 10.79 9.44
N TRP A 644 9.85 10.65 10.49
CA TRP A 644 8.39 10.55 10.36
C TRP A 644 7.61 11.81 10.80
N GLY A 645 8.32 12.89 11.14
CA GLY A 645 7.71 14.11 11.66
C GLY A 645 7.19 13.96 13.09
N GLU A 646 6.52 15.00 13.60
CA GLU A 646 5.92 14.94 14.93
C GLU A 646 4.89 13.81 15.01
N TRP A 647 4.89 13.05 16.11
CA TRP A 647 3.92 11.98 16.31
C TRP A 647 2.49 12.56 16.35
N ASN A 648 1.61 12.01 15.52
CA ASN A 648 0.25 12.47 15.34
C ASN A 648 -0.73 11.39 15.86
N PRO A 649 -1.55 11.71 16.87
CA PRO A 649 -2.48 10.75 17.45
C PRO A 649 -3.45 10.10 16.44
N LEU A 650 -3.86 10.84 15.41
CA LEU A 650 -4.80 10.36 14.40
C LEU A 650 -4.11 9.51 13.33
N LEU A 651 -3.09 10.04 12.67
CA LEU A 651 -2.42 9.35 11.56
C LEU A 651 -1.55 8.19 12.03
N ASP A 652 -0.88 8.32 13.18
CA ASP A 652 0.07 7.32 13.67
C ASP A 652 -0.54 6.45 14.76
N GLY A 653 -1.40 7.01 15.62
CA GLY A 653 -2.04 6.29 16.73
C GLY A 653 -3.45 5.75 16.42
N MET A 654 -4.04 6.11 15.28
CA MET A 654 -5.44 5.79 14.94
C MET A 654 -6.46 6.23 16.02
N LEU A 655 -6.15 7.33 16.73
CA LEU A 655 -6.97 7.92 17.78
C LEU A 655 -7.78 9.09 17.23
N VAL A 656 -9.08 9.08 17.45
CA VAL A 656 -9.99 10.14 16.99
C VAL A 656 -10.37 11.07 18.12
N GLN A 657 -10.60 12.35 17.78
CA GLN A 657 -11.13 13.34 18.71
C GLN A 657 -12.65 13.35 18.70
N VAL A 658 -13.24 13.30 19.89
CA VAL A 658 -14.67 13.46 20.12
C VAL A 658 -14.84 14.44 21.28
N ASN A 659 -15.64 15.49 21.10
CA ASN A 659 -15.75 16.60 22.06
C ASN A 659 -14.41 17.25 22.46
N GLY A 660 -13.44 17.28 21.55
CA GLY A 660 -12.12 17.87 21.76
C GLY A 660 -11.14 17.01 22.57
N GLU A 661 -11.53 15.80 22.96
CA GLU A 661 -10.67 14.83 23.66
C GLU A 661 -10.38 13.62 22.77
N TYR A 662 -9.17 13.08 22.86
CA TYR A 662 -8.85 11.81 22.20
C TYR A 662 -9.53 10.66 22.93
N SER A 663 -10.24 9.82 22.19
CA SER A 663 -11.00 8.72 22.78
C SER A 663 -10.84 7.44 21.99
N ARG A 664 -11.10 6.32 22.68
CA ARG A 664 -11.13 4.97 22.12
C ARG A 664 -12.38 4.26 22.59
N CYS A 665 -13.01 3.51 21.70
CA CYS A 665 -14.08 2.59 22.05
C CYS A 665 -13.70 1.17 21.67
N PHE A 666 -14.37 0.22 22.34
CA PHE A 666 -14.23 -1.21 22.10
C PHE A 666 -15.42 -1.73 21.30
N GLN A 667 -15.20 -2.81 20.57
CA GLN A 667 -16.24 -3.52 19.83
C GLN A 667 -16.85 -4.62 20.71
N PRO A 668 -18.02 -5.19 20.35
CA PRO A 668 -18.54 -6.37 21.03
C PRO A 668 -17.49 -7.47 21.17
N ARG A 669 -17.32 -7.98 22.40
CA ARG A 669 -16.38 -9.05 22.68
C ARG A 669 -16.74 -10.30 21.88
N VAL A 670 -15.70 -11.04 21.52
CA VAL A 670 -15.80 -12.27 20.76
C VAL A 670 -15.24 -13.45 21.54
N ALA A 671 -15.60 -14.64 21.09
CA ALA A 671 -15.02 -15.90 21.51
C ALA A 671 -14.77 -16.79 20.28
N TYR A 672 -14.20 -17.96 20.54
CA TYR A 672 -13.72 -18.86 19.50
C TYR A 672 -14.46 -20.18 19.52
N SER A 673 -14.82 -20.66 18.34
CA SER A 673 -15.37 -22.00 18.15
C SER A 673 -14.76 -22.64 16.90
N ARG A 674 -14.66 -23.96 16.89
CA ARG A 674 -14.23 -24.68 15.69
C ARG A 674 -15.35 -24.64 14.68
N TRP A 675 -14.99 -24.49 13.41
CA TRP A 675 -15.95 -24.44 12.32
C TRP A 675 -16.82 -25.71 12.27
N GLU A 676 -16.21 -26.87 12.52
CA GLU A 676 -16.89 -28.17 12.49
C GLU A 676 -17.87 -28.41 13.64
N ASP A 677 -17.77 -27.64 14.73
CA ASP A 677 -18.67 -27.74 15.88
C ASP A 677 -19.91 -26.86 15.73
N LEU A 678 -19.94 -26.00 14.70
CA LEU A 678 -21.09 -25.15 14.42
C LEU A 678 -22.25 -25.96 13.85
N ARG A 679 -23.46 -25.61 14.28
CA ARG A 679 -24.71 -26.06 13.69
C ARG A 679 -25.41 -24.93 12.95
N ARG A 680 -26.38 -25.29 12.12
CA ARG A 680 -27.29 -24.32 11.50
C ARG A 680 -28.18 -23.69 12.58
N ALA A 681 -28.57 -22.44 12.35
CA ALA A 681 -29.60 -21.79 13.14
C ALA A 681 -30.96 -22.48 12.90
N ASN A 682 -31.83 -22.49 13.91
CA ASN A 682 -33.19 -23.04 13.79
C ASN A 682 -34.13 -22.08 13.04
N LEU A 683 -33.77 -21.71 11.81
CA LEU A 683 -34.57 -20.88 10.91
C LEU A 683 -35.33 -21.76 9.90
N SER A 684 -36.41 -21.22 9.33
CA SER A 684 -37.26 -21.91 8.35
C SER A 684 -36.57 -22.21 7.00
N ASN A 685 -35.37 -21.67 6.76
CA ASN A 685 -34.64 -21.80 5.49
C ASN A 685 -33.55 -22.88 5.54
N TYR A 686 -33.71 -23.92 4.71
CA TYR A 686 -32.92 -25.16 4.75
C TYR A 686 -31.49 -25.08 4.15
N ARG A 687 -31.03 -23.88 3.73
CA ARG A 687 -29.80 -23.70 2.92
C ARG A 687 -28.68 -22.89 3.59
N GLU A 688 -28.86 -22.42 4.81
CA GLU A 688 -27.86 -21.57 5.45
C GLU A 688 -26.64 -22.37 5.98
N PRO A 689 -25.42 -21.82 5.88
CA PRO A 689 -24.22 -22.41 6.49
C PRO A 689 -24.30 -22.48 8.01
N PRO A 690 -23.38 -23.21 8.66
CA PRO A 690 -23.32 -23.27 10.12
C PRO A 690 -23.13 -21.88 10.75
N ALA A 691 -23.90 -21.57 11.80
CA ALA A 691 -23.97 -20.21 12.38
C ALA A 691 -23.94 -20.20 13.91
N ILE A 692 -24.38 -21.27 14.58
CA ILE A 692 -24.53 -21.31 16.03
C ILE A 692 -23.57 -22.34 16.61
N ASP A 693 -22.83 -21.97 17.64
CA ASP A 693 -21.90 -22.87 18.32
C ASP A 693 -22.56 -23.73 19.43
N PRO A 694 -21.82 -24.66 20.07
CA PRO A 694 -22.36 -25.50 21.14
C PRO A 694 -22.87 -24.74 22.38
N TRP A 695 -22.47 -23.48 22.56
CA TRP A 695 -22.89 -22.61 23.67
C TRP A 695 -23.98 -21.61 23.27
N ASN A 696 -24.61 -21.83 22.11
CA ASN A 696 -25.66 -20.98 21.52
C ASN A 696 -25.19 -19.57 21.14
N ARG A 697 -23.89 -19.35 20.94
CA ARG A 697 -23.35 -18.08 20.47
C ARG A 697 -23.42 -18.02 18.94
N THR A 698 -23.81 -16.86 18.41
CA THR A 698 -23.89 -16.65 16.95
C THR A 698 -22.52 -16.29 16.39
N ARG A 699 -22.18 -16.87 15.23
CA ARG A 699 -21.00 -16.51 14.44
C ARG A 699 -21.03 -15.02 14.09
N VAL A 700 -19.89 -14.35 14.23
CA VAL A 700 -19.77 -12.95 13.81
C VAL A 700 -19.85 -12.88 12.30
N PRO A 701 -20.74 -12.07 11.71
CA PRO A 701 -20.80 -11.90 10.28
C PRO A 701 -19.62 -11.04 9.84
N TYR A 702 -18.76 -11.63 9.02
CA TYR A 702 -17.78 -10.88 8.28
C TYR A 702 -18.03 -11.06 6.80
N GLY A 703 -18.19 -9.94 6.11
CA GLY A 703 -18.53 -9.91 4.70
C GLY A 703 -17.37 -10.36 3.83
N PHE A 704 -17.68 -11.07 2.74
CA PHE A 704 -16.69 -11.53 1.78
C PHE A 704 -17.20 -11.46 0.35
N GLY A 705 -16.46 -10.73 -0.48
CA GLY A 705 -16.67 -10.66 -1.92
C GLY A 705 -15.36 -10.41 -2.62
N THR A 706 -15.01 -11.30 -3.53
CA THR A 706 -13.70 -11.37 -4.20
C THR A 706 -13.77 -11.08 -5.70
N ASP A 707 -12.61 -11.14 -6.36
CA ASP A 707 -12.37 -10.92 -7.80
C ASP A 707 -13.45 -11.43 -8.76
N ARG A 708 -14.01 -12.62 -8.48
CA ARG A 708 -15.01 -13.26 -9.35
C ARG A 708 -16.37 -12.58 -9.35
N TRP A 709 -16.65 -11.73 -8.37
CA TRP A 709 -17.90 -11.00 -8.23
C TRP A 709 -17.72 -9.50 -8.47
N ALA A 710 -16.47 -9.04 -8.60
CA ALA A 710 -16.12 -7.64 -8.75
C ALA A 710 -16.78 -7.02 -9.98
N ASP A 711 -17.40 -5.85 -9.78
CA ASP A 711 -18.02 -5.02 -10.82
C ASP A 711 -19.10 -5.71 -11.68
N LEU A 712 -19.61 -6.87 -11.26
CA LEU A 712 -20.67 -7.61 -11.95
C LEU A 712 -22.09 -7.12 -11.58
N GLY A 713 -22.23 -5.85 -11.22
CA GLY A 713 -23.51 -5.21 -10.90
C GLY A 713 -24.05 -5.45 -9.48
N ASN A 714 -23.20 -5.88 -8.54
CA ASN A 714 -23.53 -5.92 -7.12
C ASN A 714 -22.87 -4.74 -6.41
N LEU A 715 -23.66 -3.93 -5.71
CA LEU A 715 -23.18 -2.66 -5.14
C LEU A 715 -22.15 -2.81 -4.02
N SER A 716 -22.03 -3.97 -3.38
CA SER A 716 -21.10 -4.18 -2.25
C SER A 716 -19.80 -4.86 -2.64
N VAL A 717 -19.46 -4.94 -3.93
CA VAL A 717 -18.22 -5.59 -4.42
C VAL A 717 -17.62 -4.80 -5.58
N TYR A 718 -17.82 -3.48 -5.62
CA TYR A 718 -17.09 -2.64 -6.56
C TYR A 718 -15.63 -2.52 -6.12
N ARG A 719 -14.73 -2.37 -7.09
CA ARG A 719 -13.34 -2.01 -6.80
C ARG A 719 -13.21 -0.50 -6.68
N HIS A 720 -12.24 -0.03 -5.89
CA HIS A 720 -11.95 1.39 -5.71
C HIS A 720 -13.18 2.19 -5.29
N ASP A 721 -13.96 1.63 -4.37
CA ASP A 721 -15.22 2.21 -3.96
C ASP A 721 -15.22 2.67 -2.50
N MET A 722 -16.27 3.41 -2.16
CA MET A 722 -16.56 3.80 -0.80
C MET A 722 -18.06 3.98 -0.64
N GLY A 723 -18.60 3.45 0.46
CA GLY A 723 -19.96 3.76 0.88
C GLY A 723 -20.69 2.53 1.37
N ALA A 724 -21.51 2.70 2.40
CA ALA A 724 -22.25 1.59 2.98
C ALA A 724 -23.59 1.33 2.28
N ASP A 725 -24.01 2.23 1.40
CA ASP A 725 -25.28 2.18 0.69
C ASP A 725 -25.15 2.70 -0.77
N PRO A 726 -26.19 2.53 -1.62
CA PRO A 726 -26.14 2.99 -3.00
C PRO A 726 -25.94 4.51 -3.14
N TYR A 727 -26.47 5.32 -2.22
CA TYR A 727 -26.36 6.78 -2.31
C TYR A 727 -24.91 7.22 -2.11
N GLU A 728 -24.24 6.72 -1.06
CA GLU A 728 -22.84 7.01 -0.79
C GLU A 728 -21.93 6.52 -1.93
N LEU A 729 -22.16 5.30 -2.41
CA LEU A 729 -21.39 4.70 -3.50
C LEU A 729 -21.47 5.53 -4.80
N PHE A 730 -22.68 5.88 -5.24
CA PHE A 730 -22.82 6.68 -6.46
C PHE A 730 -22.39 8.13 -6.25
N HIS A 731 -22.56 8.69 -5.04
CA HIS A 731 -22.04 10.01 -4.74
C HIS A 731 -20.50 10.01 -4.78
N PHE A 732 -19.86 8.96 -4.28
CA PHE A 732 -18.42 8.76 -4.39
C PHE A 732 -17.99 8.75 -5.86
N PHE A 733 -18.57 7.90 -6.72
CA PHE A 733 -18.16 7.81 -8.14
C PHE A 733 -18.38 9.12 -8.90
N ILE A 734 -19.47 9.85 -8.61
CA ILE A 734 -19.73 11.15 -9.23
C ILE A 734 -18.67 12.17 -8.77
N THR A 735 -18.44 12.27 -7.47
CA THR A 735 -17.50 13.23 -6.88
C THR A 735 -16.06 12.95 -7.30
N GLU A 736 -15.67 11.68 -7.36
CA GLU A 736 -14.38 11.23 -7.85
C GLU A 736 -14.13 11.71 -9.29
N GLN A 737 -15.10 11.51 -10.18
CA GLN A 737 -15.00 11.94 -11.58
C GLN A 737 -14.86 13.47 -11.71
N GLU A 738 -15.65 14.24 -10.97
CA GLU A 738 -15.60 15.72 -11.02
C GLU A 738 -14.28 16.27 -10.48
N LEU A 739 -13.71 15.65 -9.43
CA LEU A 739 -12.47 16.11 -8.82
C LEU A 739 -11.23 15.74 -9.63
N ARG A 740 -11.26 14.61 -10.36
CA ARG A 740 -10.16 14.23 -11.26
C ARG A 740 -9.96 15.20 -12.41
N HIS A 741 -11.01 15.82 -12.92
CA HIS A 741 -10.90 16.73 -14.08
C HIS A 741 -9.98 17.96 -13.82
N ILE A 742 -9.61 18.23 -12.56
CA ILE A 742 -8.67 19.30 -12.20
C ILE A 742 -7.21 18.86 -12.40
N PHE A 743 -6.91 17.55 -12.25
CA PHE A 743 -5.56 16.99 -12.28
C PHE A 743 -5.27 16.13 -13.53
N ASP A 744 -6.30 15.73 -14.29
CA ASP A 744 -6.24 15.11 -15.63
C ASP A 744 -6.09 16.16 -16.75
#